data_AF-A0A9X2M9M1-F1
#
_entry.id   AF-A0A9X2M9M1-F1
#
_cell.length_a   1.000
_cell.length_b   1.000
_cell.length_c   1.000
_cell.angle_alpha   90.00
_cell.angle_beta   90.00
_cell.angle_gamma   90.00
#
_symmetry.space_group_name_H-M   'P 1'
#
loop_
_entity.id
_entity.type
_entity.pdbx_description
1 polymer ?
#
loop_
_entity_poly.entity_id
_entity_poly.type
_entity_poly.pdbx_seq_one_letter_code
_entity_poly.pdbx_strand_id
1 'polypeptide(L)'
;MAVTLWLGLWGLDRGTMWRDESATYQMARRTLPQIRDALGTVDAVHGLYYVLMHPLLALHSSEVTLRLPSVLAAVATTALVAALGCRLARPRVGLWAGLLYAATPVVTHYAQEGRSYALVAAGAAWATYLLVPAAGVGPRAGRADGSVPGSASLTSGFAVEADWADRPAPGPASVAGLAGRDAGPGPGTRVRSAVSVRGGVPRLARAASASGSRGRVTGWRWAAYGGVVAVTALLHVFAALMLAAHALTLLISRARRPVWQGWGIAAAGAVAAVVPLVVVARRQSAQLAWMRRPTPGRLWAVVEEFAGPSALVLAVNLLLITLALARPRWRSLTAVALPLICVPPVLLFALALHRPCFHERYLLFTLPGIPLLAAAGVDRLVAAVGSRLAVGVAGRQVRAVVRRRVRAAARRLVGAVVGRMAVAVAGRQVRTVVGRQIRALAVGVAGRRVQTVAARLLPAKVGRPRAASRRRVALGIDGLARAVAARLPAVGVGALPGAAAAPLARAATRRRAAARVDRFAGVDRLAGVVADRRRAVVGRRRAVVAVAAGVLAVGCAFVWQFPLHQLERQPLSRQDDLAALAAAVGRLTRPGEPVLYDPPKERRIAIAYPRPLAGPRDIALGTPGPASGTLYGVDVGPAELLRRLGGARSAWLIAADEPRVRPVKEAVLTGRFRLAYSLCLPGIRLEHYVRAGPAG
;
A
#
# COMPACT_ATOMS: atom_id res chain seq x y z
N MET A 1 3.94 2.60 -6.11
CA MET A 1 5.10 2.86 -6.98
C MET A 1 4.68 3.81 -8.08
N ALA A 2 4.29 3.37 -9.30
CA ALA A 2 3.97 4.29 -10.42
C ALA A 2 3.04 5.46 -10.06
N VAL A 3 1.90 5.21 -9.39
CA VAL A 3 0.97 6.27 -8.92
C VAL A 3 1.67 7.27 -7.99
N THR A 4 2.48 6.80 -7.03
CA THR A 4 3.24 7.65 -6.10
C THR A 4 4.33 8.45 -6.81
N LEU A 5 4.99 7.86 -7.81
CA LEU A 5 6.01 8.53 -8.60
C LEU A 5 5.40 9.64 -9.45
N TRP A 6 4.29 9.35 -10.13
CA TRP A 6 3.56 10.34 -10.92
C TRP A 6 3.04 11.49 -10.04
N LEU A 7 2.41 11.18 -8.90
CA LEU A 7 1.96 12.22 -7.96
C LEU A 7 3.13 13.06 -7.43
N GLY A 8 4.22 12.43 -6.99
CA GLY A 8 5.38 13.13 -6.44
C GLY A 8 6.11 14.01 -7.47
N LEU A 9 6.23 13.57 -8.72
CA LEU A 9 6.84 14.36 -9.80
C LEU A 9 5.93 15.48 -10.33
N TRP A 10 4.60 15.29 -10.29
CA TRP A 10 3.64 16.25 -10.81
C TRP A 10 3.66 17.55 -9.98
N GLY A 11 4.16 18.63 -10.57
CA GLY A 11 4.37 19.92 -9.89
C GLY A 11 5.42 19.83 -8.77
N LEU A 12 6.49 19.06 -8.99
CA LEU A 12 7.64 18.99 -8.06
C LEU A 12 8.44 20.30 -8.04
N ASP A 13 8.56 20.95 -9.20
CA ASP A 13 8.92 22.36 -9.28
C ASP A 13 7.67 23.21 -9.02
N ARG A 14 7.66 23.89 -7.88
CA ARG A 14 6.57 24.79 -7.45
C ARG A 14 6.97 26.26 -7.59
N GLY A 15 8.16 26.54 -8.13
CA GLY A 15 8.72 27.88 -8.30
C GLY A 15 9.02 28.63 -6.99
N THR A 16 8.96 27.97 -5.83
CA THR A 16 9.28 28.56 -4.53
C THR A 16 9.67 27.51 -3.49
N MET A 17 10.66 27.84 -2.67
CA MET A 17 11.03 27.15 -1.44
C MET A 17 10.42 27.88 -0.24
N TRP A 18 9.99 27.11 0.77
CA TRP A 18 9.59 27.66 2.06
C TRP A 18 10.74 27.62 3.08
N ARG A 19 10.54 28.21 4.28
CA ARG A 19 11.60 28.38 5.30
C ARG A 19 12.44 27.13 5.57
N ASP A 20 11.82 25.96 5.78
CA ASP A 20 12.54 24.72 6.11
C ASP A 20 13.33 24.15 4.91
N GLU A 21 12.84 24.36 3.68
CA GLU A 21 13.57 23.97 2.45
C GLU A 21 14.77 24.88 2.21
N SER A 22 14.64 26.20 2.42
CA SER A 22 15.76 27.14 2.32
C SER A 22 16.88 26.80 3.30
N ALA A 23 16.55 26.30 4.51
CA ALA A 23 17.53 25.82 5.49
C ALA A 23 18.32 24.61 4.98
N THR A 24 17.67 23.64 4.32
CA THR A 24 18.36 22.53 3.63
C THR A 24 19.25 23.05 2.51
N TYR A 25 18.70 23.89 1.62
CA TYR A 25 19.39 24.39 0.43
C TYR A 25 20.65 25.20 0.78
N GLN A 26 20.57 26.09 1.78
CA GLN A 26 21.70 26.92 2.19
C GLN A 26 22.75 26.17 3.01
N MET A 27 22.40 25.07 3.68
CA MET A 27 23.35 24.28 4.48
C MET A 27 24.10 23.26 3.62
N ALA A 28 23.38 22.47 2.82
CA ALA A 28 23.98 21.45 1.97
C ALA A 28 24.85 22.03 0.83
N ARG A 29 24.74 23.33 0.51
CA ARG A 29 25.65 24.04 -0.42
C ARG A 29 26.92 24.62 0.23
N ARG A 30 27.14 24.41 1.54
CA ARG A 30 28.39 24.76 2.24
C ARG A 30 29.44 23.65 2.10
N THR A 31 30.69 23.94 2.43
CA THR A 31 31.74 22.90 2.51
C THR A 31 31.51 21.99 3.73
N LEU A 32 32.00 20.74 3.70
CA LEU A 32 31.83 19.80 4.81
C LEU A 32 32.32 20.33 6.19
N PRO A 33 33.45 21.07 6.30
CA PRO A 33 33.83 21.77 7.53
C PRO A 33 32.77 22.79 7.97
N GLN A 34 32.31 23.67 7.07
CA GLN A 34 31.28 24.67 7.38
C GLN A 34 29.93 24.05 7.80
N ILE A 35 29.59 22.85 7.30
CA ILE A 35 28.43 22.08 7.77
C ILE A 35 28.69 21.56 9.18
N ARG A 36 29.83 20.89 9.43
CA ARG A 36 30.23 20.38 10.76
C ARG A 36 30.21 21.49 11.82
N ASP A 37 30.81 22.63 11.50
CA ASP A 37 30.98 23.75 12.42
C ASP A 37 29.63 24.42 12.72
N ALA A 38 28.74 24.52 11.72
CA ALA A 38 27.38 24.97 11.94
C ALA A 38 26.53 23.99 12.76
N LEU A 39 26.67 22.68 12.56
CA LEU A 39 25.97 21.65 13.36
C LEU A 39 26.35 21.69 14.85
N GLY A 40 27.49 22.30 15.21
CA GLY A 40 27.83 22.61 16.59
C GLY A 40 26.91 23.65 17.25
N THR A 41 26.46 24.66 16.49
CA THR A 41 25.66 25.79 17.00
C THR A 41 24.16 25.63 16.76
N VAL A 42 23.78 25.05 15.62
CA VAL A 42 22.41 25.06 15.10
C VAL A 42 22.07 23.78 14.34
N ASP A 43 20.80 23.39 14.34
CA ASP A 43 20.25 22.40 13.42
C ASP A 43 20.85 20.96 13.49
N ALA A 44 21.55 20.60 14.58
CA ALA A 44 22.30 19.34 14.72
C ALA A 44 21.51 18.09 14.29
N VAL A 45 20.23 18.02 14.66
CA VAL A 45 19.29 16.92 14.36
C VAL A 45 19.07 16.66 12.86
N HIS A 46 19.48 17.58 11.99
CA HIS A 46 19.38 17.46 10.54
C HIS A 46 20.73 17.12 9.88
N GLY A 47 21.81 16.96 10.65
CA GLY A 47 23.17 16.82 10.13
C GLY A 47 23.38 15.69 9.11
N LEU A 48 22.89 14.48 9.39
CA LEU A 48 22.98 13.37 8.43
C LEU A 48 22.22 13.69 7.13
N TYR A 49 21.07 14.34 7.22
CA TYR A 49 20.29 14.74 6.05
C TYR A 49 21.02 15.82 5.22
N TYR A 50 21.68 16.78 5.86
CA TYR A 50 22.48 17.80 5.15
C TYR A 50 23.73 17.21 4.49
N VAL A 51 24.39 16.21 5.10
CA VAL A 51 25.49 15.47 4.45
C VAL A 51 25.00 14.65 3.25
N LEU A 52 23.80 14.05 3.31
CA LEU A 52 23.21 13.34 2.17
C LEU A 52 22.78 14.26 1.03
N MET A 53 22.29 15.48 1.34
CA MET A 53 21.91 16.46 0.32
C MET A 53 23.09 17.20 -0.30
N HIS A 54 24.25 17.24 0.37
CA HIS A 54 25.45 17.95 -0.08
C HIS A 54 25.90 17.55 -1.51
N PRO A 55 26.20 16.27 -1.83
CA PRO A 55 26.61 15.90 -3.18
C PRO A 55 25.52 16.13 -4.23
N LEU A 56 24.23 16.00 -3.86
CA LEU A 56 23.11 16.20 -4.78
C LEU A 56 23.01 17.67 -5.23
N LEU A 57 23.06 18.62 -4.30
CA LEU A 57 23.01 20.04 -4.64
C LEU A 57 24.33 20.56 -5.22
N ALA A 58 25.47 19.93 -4.91
CA ALA A 58 26.74 20.20 -5.59
C ALA A 58 26.70 19.83 -7.09
N LEU A 59 26.02 18.74 -7.45
CA LEU A 59 25.78 18.36 -8.85
C LEU A 59 24.77 19.31 -9.54
N HIS A 60 23.62 19.58 -8.92
CA HIS A 60 22.62 20.50 -9.49
C HIS A 60 21.75 21.17 -8.42
N SER A 61 22.08 22.43 -8.09
CA SER A 61 21.41 23.24 -7.06
C SER A 61 20.02 23.78 -7.49
N SER A 62 18.99 22.94 -7.56
CA SER A 62 17.60 23.36 -7.84
C SER A 62 16.55 22.79 -6.87
N GLU A 63 15.33 23.35 -6.89
CA GLU A 63 14.18 22.86 -6.12
C GLU A 63 13.81 21.41 -6.44
N VAL A 64 13.93 21.02 -7.71
CA VAL A 64 13.68 19.65 -8.17
C VAL A 64 14.65 18.68 -7.52
N THR A 65 15.96 18.97 -7.55
CA THR A 65 16.99 18.14 -6.90
C THR A 65 16.80 18.09 -5.39
N LEU A 66 16.41 19.21 -4.78
CA LEU A 66 16.15 19.32 -3.34
C LEU A 66 15.02 18.38 -2.89
N ARG A 67 13.98 18.20 -3.71
CA ARG A 67 12.78 17.41 -3.37
C ARG A 67 12.80 15.97 -3.89
N LEU A 68 13.57 15.66 -4.94
CA LEU A 68 13.59 14.35 -5.59
C LEU A 68 13.89 13.16 -4.63
N PRO A 69 14.79 13.25 -3.64
CA PRO A 69 15.01 12.17 -2.67
C PRO A 69 13.75 11.80 -1.88
N SER A 70 12.89 12.77 -1.57
CA SER A 70 11.63 12.57 -0.86
C SER A 70 10.58 11.87 -1.75
N VAL A 71 10.55 12.18 -3.04
CA VAL A 71 9.72 11.44 -4.03
C VAL A 71 10.14 9.97 -4.11
N LEU A 72 11.45 9.70 -4.22
CA LEU A 72 11.99 8.35 -4.27
C LEU A 72 11.71 7.57 -2.96
N ALA A 73 11.85 8.23 -1.82
CA ALA A 73 11.53 7.64 -0.53
C ALA A 73 10.03 7.36 -0.35
N ALA A 74 9.14 8.24 -0.82
CA ALA A 74 7.70 7.98 -0.83
C ALA A 74 7.34 6.77 -1.73
N VAL A 75 7.97 6.65 -2.90
CA VAL A 75 7.82 5.48 -3.80
C VAL A 75 8.28 4.19 -3.13
N ALA A 76 9.43 4.22 -2.44
CA ALA A 76 9.95 3.09 -1.66
C ALA A 76 9.01 2.72 -0.49
N THR A 77 8.49 3.72 0.24
CA THR A 77 7.53 3.50 1.33
C THR A 77 6.26 2.81 0.80
N THR A 78 5.70 3.27 -0.32
CA THR A 78 4.56 2.59 -0.98
C THR A 78 4.86 1.13 -1.32
N ALA A 79 6.07 0.83 -1.81
CA ALA A 79 6.48 -0.54 -2.13
C ALA A 79 6.57 -1.41 -0.87
N LEU A 80 7.16 -0.88 0.20
CA LEU A 80 7.31 -1.55 1.50
C LEU A 80 5.95 -1.78 2.19
N VAL A 81 5.04 -0.80 2.15
CA VAL A 81 3.65 -0.92 2.63
C VAL A 81 2.91 -2.02 1.88
N ALA A 82 3.04 -2.08 0.55
CA ALA A 82 2.46 -3.15 -0.25
C ALA A 82 3.07 -4.52 0.10
N ALA A 83 4.39 -4.61 0.22
CA ALA A 83 5.09 -5.84 0.59
C ALA A 83 4.74 -6.33 2.01
N LEU A 84 4.54 -5.42 2.97
CA LEU A 84 4.02 -5.69 4.31
C LEU A 84 2.59 -6.24 4.25
N GLY A 85 1.68 -5.62 3.49
CA GLY A 85 0.31 -6.12 3.33
C GLY A 85 0.24 -7.49 2.63
N CYS A 86 1.14 -7.75 1.67
CA CYS A 86 1.35 -9.06 1.06
C CYS A 86 1.80 -10.10 2.10
N ARG A 87 2.83 -9.78 2.90
CA ARG A 87 3.48 -10.67 3.87
C ARG A 87 2.62 -10.95 5.11
N LEU A 88 1.90 -9.95 5.62
CA LEU A 88 1.12 -10.05 6.88
C LEU A 88 -0.31 -10.55 6.68
N ALA A 89 -0.83 -10.51 5.45
CA ALA A 89 -2.17 -10.96 5.10
C ALA A 89 -2.22 -11.75 3.78
N ARG A 90 -2.22 -11.06 2.63
CA ARG A 90 -2.25 -11.66 1.28
C ARG A 90 -2.02 -10.61 0.17
N PRO A 91 -1.64 -10.99 -1.06
CA PRO A 91 -1.34 -10.04 -2.14
C PRO A 91 -2.41 -8.96 -2.41
N ARG A 92 -3.70 -9.30 -2.32
CA ARG A 92 -4.78 -8.30 -2.47
C ARG A 92 -4.81 -7.24 -1.37
N VAL A 93 -4.36 -7.55 -0.16
CA VAL A 93 -4.24 -6.57 0.94
C VAL A 93 -3.02 -5.68 0.71
N GLY A 94 -1.90 -6.23 0.22
CA GLY A 94 -0.74 -5.44 -0.20
C GLY A 94 -1.06 -4.43 -1.30
N LEU A 95 -1.81 -4.86 -2.34
CA LEU A 95 -2.27 -3.97 -3.41
C LEU A 95 -3.08 -2.78 -2.86
N TRP A 96 -4.09 -3.04 -2.00
CA TRP A 96 -4.88 -1.97 -1.41
C TRP A 96 -4.06 -1.08 -0.47
N ALA A 97 -3.16 -1.64 0.33
CA ALA A 97 -2.34 -0.84 1.26
C ALA A 97 -1.41 0.12 0.49
N GLY A 98 -0.75 -0.36 -0.56
CA GLY A 98 0.08 0.49 -1.42
C GLY A 98 -0.72 1.56 -2.17
N LEU A 99 -1.91 1.23 -2.68
CA LEU A 99 -2.77 2.19 -3.38
C LEU A 99 -3.37 3.25 -2.44
N LEU A 100 -3.82 2.86 -1.25
CA LEU A 100 -4.35 3.79 -0.25
C LEU A 100 -3.26 4.73 0.27
N TYR A 101 -2.06 4.22 0.57
CA TYR A 101 -0.91 5.06 0.93
C TYR A 101 -0.61 6.05 -0.20
N ALA A 102 -0.50 5.58 -1.45
CA ALA A 102 -0.21 6.44 -2.60
C ALA A 102 -1.28 7.51 -2.88
N ALA A 103 -2.55 7.28 -2.52
CA ALA A 103 -3.64 8.23 -2.75
C ALA A 103 -3.81 9.27 -1.63
N THR A 104 -3.14 9.11 -0.48
CA THR A 104 -3.35 9.99 0.69
C THR A 104 -2.59 11.32 0.48
N PRO A 105 -3.24 12.50 0.49
CA PRO A 105 -2.59 13.78 0.17
C PRO A 105 -1.34 14.10 0.98
N VAL A 106 -1.30 13.70 2.26
CA VAL A 106 -0.13 13.88 3.14
C VAL A 106 1.14 13.18 2.63
N VAL A 107 0.99 12.07 1.89
CA VAL A 107 2.13 11.39 1.24
C VAL A 107 2.68 12.23 0.10
N THR A 108 1.80 12.85 -0.70
CA THR A 108 2.20 13.80 -1.74
C THR A 108 2.85 15.05 -1.14
N HIS A 109 2.29 15.58 -0.04
CA HIS A 109 2.80 16.73 0.69
C HIS A 109 4.28 16.56 1.07
N TYR A 110 4.62 15.53 1.84
CA TYR A 110 6.00 15.30 2.28
C TYR A 110 6.89 14.63 1.22
N ALA A 111 6.33 14.02 0.17
CA ALA A 111 7.11 13.61 -1.01
C ALA A 111 7.69 14.81 -1.78
N GLN A 112 7.04 15.98 -1.69
CA GLN A 112 7.45 17.22 -2.34
C GLN A 112 8.12 18.21 -1.39
N GLU A 113 8.66 17.73 -0.26
CA GLU A 113 9.51 18.54 0.62
C GLU A 113 10.97 18.13 0.57
N GLY A 114 11.86 19.12 0.49
CA GLY A 114 13.29 18.98 0.74
C GLY A 114 13.67 18.75 2.20
N ARG A 115 12.95 17.90 2.94
CA ARG A 115 13.16 17.52 4.35
C ARG A 115 13.14 16.00 4.53
N SER A 116 13.74 15.50 5.61
CA SER A 116 13.96 14.05 5.82
C SER A 116 12.70 13.19 6.05
N TYR A 117 11.51 13.78 6.23
CA TYR A 117 10.30 13.06 6.67
C TYR A 117 9.94 11.84 5.80
N ALA A 118 10.01 11.98 4.46
CA ALA A 118 9.73 10.88 3.55
C ALA A 118 10.79 9.75 3.62
N LEU A 119 12.07 10.09 3.77
CA LEU A 119 13.16 9.13 3.98
C LEU A 119 12.97 8.37 5.30
N VAL A 120 12.49 9.06 6.33
CA VAL A 120 12.22 8.47 7.65
C VAL A 120 11.02 7.52 7.61
N ALA A 121 9.99 7.84 6.83
CA ALA A 121 8.88 6.92 6.56
C ALA A 121 9.32 5.66 5.79
N ALA A 122 10.21 5.81 4.81
CA ALA A 122 10.80 4.67 4.09
C ALA A 122 11.65 3.79 5.03
N GLY A 123 12.50 4.41 5.86
CA GLY A 123 13.32 3.73 6.86
C GLY A 123 12.50 2.96 7.89
N ALA A 124 11.43 3.56 8.44
CA ALA A 124 10.54 2.88 9.38
C ALA A 124 9.77 1.72 8.73
N ALA A 125 9.27 1.89 7.50
CA ALA A 125 8.63 0.81 6.75
C ALA A 125 9.61 -0.33 6.43
N TRP A 126 10.88 -0.02 6.18
CA TRP A 126 11.93 -1.01 5.93
C TRP A 126 12.34 -1.75 7.22
N ALA A 127 12.52 -1.04 8.34
CA ALA A 127 12.74 -1.64 9.65
C ALA A 127 11.58 -2.57 10.04
N THR A 128 10.33 -2.14 9.82
CA THR A 128 9.14 -2.99 10.01
C THR A 128 9.19 -4.23 9.11
N TYR A 129 9.57 -4.07 7.83
CA TYR A 129 9.68 -5.17 6.86
C TYR A 129 10.80 -6.16 7.19
N LEU A 130 11.88 -5.74 7.84
CA LEU A 130 12.96 -6.59 8.35
C LEU A 130 12.58 -7.30 9.66
N LEU A 131 11.88 -6.60 10.57
CA LEU A 131 11.40 -7.15 11.85
C LEU A 131 10.49 -8.36 11.64
N VAL A 132 9.48 -8.23 10.77
CA VAL A 132 8.44 -9.24 10.55
C VAL A 132 9.00 -10.67 10.32
N PRO A 133 9.90 -10.90 9.34
CA PRO A 133 10.51 -12.22 9.12
C PRO A 133 11.60 -12.61 10.14
N ALA A 134 12.22 -11.66 10.84
CA ALA A 134 13.17 -11.96 11.93
C ALA A 134 12.44 -12.44 13.20
N ALA A 135 11.25 -11.89 13.45
CA ALA A 135 10.39 -12.24 14.57
C ALA A 135 9.46 -13.45 14.32
N GLY A 136 9.43 -13.99 13.10
CA GLY A 136 8.52 -15.07 12.71
C GLY A 136 7.05 -14.64 12.62
N VAL A 137 6.79 -13.34 12.46
CA VAL A 137 5.45 -12.78 12.29
C VAL A 137 4.99 -13.02 10.85
N GLY A 138 3.84 -13.67 10.69
CA GLY A 138 3.28 -14.01 9.38
C GLY A 138 1.85 -14.51 9.49
N PRO A 139 1.16 -14.78 8.38
CA PRO A 139 -0.24 -15.19 8.38
C PRO A 139 -0.29 -16.62 8.94
N ARG A 140 -0.73 -16.78 10.20
CA ARG A 140 -0.94 -18.11 10.79
C ARG A 140 -2.02 -18.81 9.96
N ALA A 141 -1.61 -19.78 9.15
CA ALA A 141 -2.53 -20.71 8.50
C ALA A 141 -3.39 -21.34 9.61
N GLY A 142 -4.71 -21.25 9.47
CA GLY A 142 -5.59 -22.06 10.30
C GLY A 142 -5.28 -23.53 10.04
N ARG A 143 -5.41 -24.39 11.07
CA ARG A 143 -5.34 -25.84 10.89
C ARG A 143 -6.35 -26.22 9.79
N ALA A 144 -5.82 -26.65 8.65
CA ALA A 144 -6.55 -27.53 7.75
C ALA A 144 -6.25 -28.94 8.24
N ASP A 145 -7.28 -29.78 8.38
CA ASP A 145 -7.11 -31.15 8.82
C ASP A 145 -6.33 -31.98 7.78
N GLY A 146 -5.78 -33.10 8.23
CA GLY A 146 -4.63 -33.76 7.59
C GLY A 146 -4.80 -34.12 6.12
N SER A 147 -4.18 -33.32 5.25
CA SER A 147 -3.72 -33.74 3.92
C SER A 147 -2.48 -32.92 3.55
N VAL A 148 -1.39 -33.59 3.18
CA VAL A 148 -0.13 -32.93 2.79
C VAL A 148 -0.09 -32.80 1.26
N PRO A 149 -0.14 -31.58 0.69
CA PRO A 149 0.27 -31.36 -0.70
C PRO A 149 1.80 -31.40 -0.77
N GLY A 150 2.35 -32.05 -1.81
CA GLY A 150 3.79 -32.18 -2.00
C GLY A 150 4.52 -30.84 -2.09
N SER A 151 5.81 -30.85 -1.73
CA SER A 151 6.68 -29.67 -1.72
C SER A 151 6.90 -29.09 -3.12
N ALA A 152 6.29 -27.93 -3.39
CA ALA A 152 6.60 -27.09 -4.55
C ALA A 152 7.40 -25.85 -4.10
N SER A 153 8.71 -25.85 -4.35
CA SER A 153 9.62 -24.76 -4.02
C SER A 153 9.50 -23.61 -5.03
N LEU A 154 8.69 -22.60 -4.72
CA LEU A 154 8.63 -21.33 -5.47
C LEU A 154 9.60 -20.31 -4.87
N THR A 155 10.88 -20.45 -5.22
CA THR A 155 11.98 -19.55 -4.85
C THR A 155 12.80 -19.13 -6.07
N SER A 156 12.13 -18.64 -7.09
CA SER A 156 12.68 -17.93 -8.25
C SER A 156 11.57 -17.06 -8.87
N GLY A 157 11.90 -15.88 -9.41
CA GLY A 157 10.91 -14.99 -10.04
C GLY A 157 10.88 -13.53 -9.57
N PHE A 158 12.02 -12.94 -9.24
CA PHE A 158 12.28 -11.49 -9.35
C PHE A 158 13.80 -11.24 -9.46
N ALA A 159 14.41 -11.79 -10.50
CA ALA A 159 15.62 -11.24 -11.09
C ALA A 159 15.18 -10.36 -12.26
N VAL A 160 15.77 -9.17 -12.39
CA VAL A 160 15.67 -8.35 -13.60
C VAL A 160 17.00 -8.54 -14.31
N GLU A 161 17.00 -9.41 -15.30
CA GLU A 161 18.16 -9.73 -16.13
C GLU A 161 18.01 -8.94 -17.43
N ALA A 162 19.01 -8.11 -17.74
CA ALA A 162 18.94 -7.17 -18.85
C ALA A 162 19.55 -7.81 -20.10
N ASP A 163 18.69 -8.35 -20.96
CA ASP A 163 19.06 -9.08 -22.16
C ASP A 163 19.33 -8.12 -23.35
N TRP A 164 20.61 -7.79 -23.56
CA TRP A 164 21.10 -6.94 -24.66
C TRP A 164 22.52 -7.38 -25.12
N ALA A 165 22.65 -8.61 -25.60
CA ALA A 165 23.79 -9.07 -26.39
C ALA A 165 23.37 -10.16 -27.40
N ASP A 166 24.27 -10.52 -28.31
CA ASP A 166 24.30 -11.76 -29.10
C ASP A 166 23.05 -12.11 -29.93
N ARG A 167 22.83 -11.35 -31.01
CA ARG A 167 22.30 -11.93 -32.26
C ARG A 167 23.46 -12.50 -33.09
N PRO A 168 23.47 -13.79 -33.44
CA PRO A 168 24.42 -14.31 -34.42
C PRO A 168 24.03 -13.89 -35.85
N ALA A 169 25.04 -13.51 -36.65
CA ALA A 169 24.91 -13.34 -38.10
C ALA A 169 25.13 -14.69 -38.84
N PRO A 170 24.61 -14.88 -40.07
CA PRO A 170 24.74 -16.15 -40.79
C PRO A 170 26.14 -16.34 -41.39
N GLY A 171 26.63 -17.59 -41.40
CA GLY A 171 27.89 -17.96 -42.04
C GLY A 171 27.70 -18.61 -43.42
N PRO A 172 28.65 -18.43 -44.37
CA PRO A 172 28.77 -19.23 -45.59
C PRO A 172 29.64 -20.49 -45.36
N ALA A 173 29.86 -21.29 -46.40
CA ALA A 173 30.30 -22.69 -46.29
C ALA A 173 31.72 -22.98 -46.83
N SER A 174 32.22 -24.17 -46.45
CA SER A 174 33.21 -25.03 -47.14
C SER A 174 34.65 -24.55 -47.37
N VAL A 175 35.61 -25.43 -47.05
CA VAL A 175 36.57 -26.09 -47.96
C VAL A 175 37.09 -27.36 -47.22
N ALA A 176 37.72 -28.31 -47.91
CA ALA A 176 38.11 -29.62 -47.36
C ALA A 176 39.57 -30.02 -47.66
N GLY A 177 40.10 -30.99 -46.91
CA GLY A 177 41.12 -31.93 -47.42
C GLY A 177 42.43 -32.10 -46.62
N LEU A 178 42.81 -33.39 -46.43
CA LEU A 178 44.19 -33.93 -46.28
C LEU A 178 45.00 -33.55 -45.02
N ALA A 179 46.07 -34.28 -44.60
CA ALA A 179 46.38 -35.73 -44.59
C ALA A 179 47.65 -36.00 -43.73
N GLY A 180 47.81 -37.22 -43.19
CA GLY A 180 48.98 -37.68 -42.38
C GLY A 180 48.63 -37.90 -40.90
N ARG A 181 48.90 -39.05 -40.24
CA ARG A 181 50.14 -39.86 -40.03
C ARG A 181 51.16 -39.18 -39.10
N ASP A 182 51.63 -39.78 -37.99
CA ASP A 182 51.30 -41.02 -37.24
C ASP A 182 51.66 -40.77 -35.73
N ALA A 183 51.63 -41.63 -34.71
CA ALA A 183 51.60 -43.10 -34.59
C ALA A 183 50.92 -43.57 -33.25
N GLY A 184 51.48 -44.58 -32.55
CA GLY A 184 51.05 -45.10 -31.23
C GLY A 184 52.25 -45.70 -30.44
N PRO A 185 52.07 -46.67 -29.49
CA PRO A 185 50.83 -47.37 -29.10
C PRO A 185 50.62 -47.74 -27.59
N GLY A 186 49.41 -47.48 -27.04
CA GLY A 186 48.74 -48.24 -25.94
C GLY A 186 49.49 -48.49 -24.60
N PRO A 187 49.03 -49.44 -23.75
CA PRO A 187 47.68 -50.01 -23.55
C PRO A 187 47.08 -49.59 -22.17
N GLY A 188 45.85 -49.95 -21.74
CA GLY A 188 44.74 -50.63 -22.40
C GLY A 188 43.70 -51.23 -21.42
N THR A 189 42.41 -50.93 -21.64
CA THR A 189 41.23 -51.48 -20.89
C THR A 189 41.09 -51.02 -19.41
N ARG A 190 39.91 -51.10 -18.77
CA ARG A 190 38.64 -51.74 -19.15
C ARG A 190 37.43 -51.02 -18.52
N VAL A 191 36.41 -50.72 -19.32
CA VAL A 191 35.08 -50.34 -18.79
C VAL A 191 34.39 -51.59 -18.24
N ARG A 192 33.86 -51.52 -17.01
CA ARG A 192 32.87 -52.49 -16.51
C ARG A 192 31.75 -51.79 -15.75
N SER A 193 30.54 -51.95 -16.26
CA SER A 193 29.31 -51.70 -15.52
C SER A 193 29.16 -52.77 -14.42
N ALA A 194 28.79 -52.33 -13.21
CA ALA A 194 28.46 -53.21 -12.10
C ALA A 194 27.31 -52.61 -11.28
N VAL A 195 26.10 -53.13 -11.45
CA VAL A 195 24.97 -52.80 -10.58
C VAL A 195 25.19 -53.48 -9.23
N SER A 196 25.46 -52.69 -8.19
CA SER A 196 25.59 -53.20 -6.81
C SER A 196 24.42 -52.70 -5.97
N VAL A 197 23.37 -53.53 -5.86
CA VAL A 197 22.32 -53.33 -4.86
C VAL A 197 22.83 -53.89 -3.53
N ARG A 198 23.21 -53.02 -2.59
CA ARG A 198 23.45 -53.42 -1.20
C ARG A 198 22.86 -52.40 -0.24
N GLY A 199 21.98 -52.87 0.64
CA GLY A 199 21.30 -52.02 1.61
C GLY A 199 22.24 -51.57 2.74
N GLY A 200 22.21 -50.28 3.04
CA GLY A 200 22.92 -49.69 4.17
C GLY A 200 22.52 -48.23 4.32
N VAL A 201 21.84 -47.87 5.40
CA VAL A 201 21.30 -46.50 5.60
C VAL A 201 22.31 -45.63 6.36
N PRO A 202 22.90 -44.59 5.74
CA PRO A 202 23.81 -43.70 6.45
C PRO A 202 23.03 -42.77 7.38
N ARG A 203 23.14 -42.98 8.70
CA ARG A 203 22.48 -42.12 9.69
C ARG A 203 23.14 -40.73 9.78
N LEU A 204 22.40 -39.71 9.40
CA LEU A 204 22.38 -38.37 10.04
C LEU A 204 23.69 -37.55 10.16
N ALA A 205 24.51 -37.46 9.12
CA ALA A 205 25.60 -36.47 9.03
C ALA A 205 25.15 -35.07 8.50
N ARG A 206 23.93 -34.61 8.81
CA ARG A 206 23.34 -33.35 8.25
C ARG A 206 22.81 -32.34 9.28
N ALA A 207 23.04 -32.55 10.58
CA ALA A 207 22.51 -31.67 11.64
C ALA A 207 23.38 -30.42 11.92
N ALA A 208 24.71 -30.55 11.92
CA ALA A 208 25.62 -29.51 12.41
C ALA A 208 25.64 -28.24 11.53
N SER A 209 25.90 -28.37 10.22
CA SER A 209 26.01 -27.23 9.29
C SER A 209 24.69 -26.44 9.13
N ALA A 210 23.55 -27.08 9.36
CA ALA A 210 22.23 -26.46 9.34
C ALA A 210 21.99 -25.52 10.55
N SER A 211 22.70 -25.70 11.67
CA SER A 211 22.62 -24.81 12.84
C SER A 211 23.41 -23.51 12.61
N GLY A 212 24.69 -23.63 12.25
CA GLY A 212 25.58 -22.49 12.00
C GLY A 212 25.21 -21.64 10.79
N SER A 213 24.49 -22.19 9.82
CA SER A 213 23.88 -21.40 8.72
C SER A 213 22.63 -20.66 9.20
N ARG A 214 21.69 -21.31 9.92
CA ARG A 214 20.49 -20.66 10.48
C ARG A 214 20.83 -19.55 11.49
N GLY A 215 21.85 -19.74 12.31
CA GLY A 215 22.36 -18.71 13.23
C GLY A 215 22.89 -17.48 12.49
N ARG A 216 23.80 -17.67 11.53
CA ARG A 216 24.31 -16.56 10.69
C ARG A 216 23.20 -15.86 9.89
N VAL A 217 22.22 -16.61 9.38
CA VAL A 217 21.03 -16.09 8.65
C VAL A 217 20.05 -15.32 9.56
N THR A 218 20.10 -15.49 10.88
CA THR A 218 19.35 -14.63 11.82
C THR A 218 20.17 -13.45 12.32
N GLY A 219 21.49 -13.60 12.52
CA GLY A 219 22.40 -12.52 12.92
C GLY A 219 22.37 -11.31 11.96
N TRP A 220 22.56 -11.54 10.66
CA TRP A 220 22.58 -10.41 9.69
C TRP A 220 21.26 -9.65 9.62
N ARG A 221 20.12 -10.31 9.87
CA ARG A 221 18.80 -9.67 9.85
C ARG A 221 18.65 -8.66 10.99
N TRP A 222 19.18 -8.99 12.17
CA TRP A 222 19.21 -8.07 13.31
C TRP A 222 20.20 -6.94 13.10
N ALA A 223 21.38 -7.21 12.52
CA ALA A 223 22.33 -6.15 12.12
C ALA A 223 21.71 -5.18 11.09
N ALA A 224 21.08 -5.69 10.03
CA ALA A 224 20.41 -4.88 9.02
C ALA A 224 19.22 -4.09 9.61
N TYR A 225 18.41 -4.70 10.47
CA TYR A 225 17.34 -4.01 11.20
C TYR A 225 17.90 -2.88 12.08
N GLY A 226 18.95 -3.15 12.86
CA GLY A 226 19.60 -2.15 13.72
C GLY A 226 20.20 -0.99 12.91
N GLY A 227 20.91 -1.28 11.82
CA GLY A 227 21.47 -0.27 10.93
C GLY A 227 20.41 0.61 10.27
N VAL A 228 19.31 0.02 9.78
CA VAL A 228 18.18 0.80 9.23
C VAL A 228 17.55 1.67 10.32
N VAL A 229 17.30 1.16 11.53
CA VAL A 229 16.76 1.98 12.64
C VAL A 229 17.73 3.11 13.02
N ALA A 230 19.04 2.84 13.10
CA ALA A 230 20.06 3.83 13.42
C ALA A 230 20.07 4.98 12.41
N VAL A 231 20.18 4.67 11.11
CA VAL A 231 20.13 5.67 10.02
C VAL A 231 18.81 6.44 10.06
N THR A 232 17.69 5.75 10.29
CA THR A 232 16.36 6.40 10.35
C THR A 232 16.23 7.37 11.53
N ALA A 233 16.80 7.02 12.69
CA ALA A 233 16.80 7.88 13.87
C ALA A 233 17.87 8.99 13.84
N LEU A 234 18.96 8.82 13.08
CA LEU A 234 19.92 9.88 12.76
C LEU A 234 19.38 10.88 11.72
N LEU A 235 18.44 10.45 10.86
CA LEU A 235 17.69 11.33 9.97
C LEU A 235 16.58 12.12 10.69
N HIS A 236 16.02 11.55 11.77
CA HIS A 236 15.04 12.21 12.64
C HIS A 236 14.89 11.48 13.98
N VAL A 237 15.32 12.11 15.09
CA VAL A 237 15.44 11.48 16.41
C VAL A 237 14.17 10.80 16.92
N PHE A 238 12.98 11.37 16.67
CA PHE A 238 11.70 10.81 17.13
C PHE A 238 11.32 9.49 16.43
N ALA A 239 11.98 9.13 15.32
CA ALA A 239 11.79 7.83 14.69
C ALA A 239 12.23 6.65 15.59
N ALA A 240 13.10 6.88 16.57
CA ALA A 240 13.46 5.89 17.59
C ALA A 240 12.23 5.37 18.37
N LEU A 241 11.14 6.14 18.45
CA LEU A 241 9.88 5.70 19.06
C LEU A 241 9.24 4.48 18.36
N MET A 242 9.62 4.17 17.10
CA MET A 242 9.23 2.93 16.43
C MET A 242 9.70 1.68 17.20
N LEU A 243 10.79 1.76 17.98
CA LEU A 243 11.26 0.65 18.80
C LEU A 243 10.20 0.20 19.82
N ALA A 244 9.46 1.13 20.42
CA ALA A 244 8.36 0.80 21.33
C ALA A 244 7.18 0.13 20.60
N ALA A 245 6.85 0.59 19.39
CA ALA A 245 5.86 -0.07 18.53
C ALA A 245 6.29 -1.50 18.15
N HIS A 246 7.57 -1.69 17.84
CA HIS A 246 8.15 -3.00 17.53
C HIS A 246 8.20 -3.92 18.76
N ALA A 247 8.53 -3.42 19.95
CA ALA A 247 8.45 -4.17 21.20
C ALA A 247 7.02 -4.66 21.48
N LEU A 248 6.01 -3.79 21.34
CA LEU A 248 4.61 -4.16 21.50
C LEU A 248 4.16 -5.17 20.40
N THR A 249 4.67 -5.04 19.18
CA THR A 249 4.47 -6.02 18.09
C THR A 249 5.01 -7.40 18.46
N LEU A 250 6.21 -7.48 19.05
CA LEU A 250 6.81 -8.73 19.54
C LEU A 250 5.99 -9.35 20.69
N LEU A 251 5.53 -8.52 21.63
CA LEU A 251 4.70 -8.93 22.76
C LEU A 251 3.35 -9.51 22.31
N ILE A 252 2.60 -8.77 21.49
CA ILE A 252 1.31 -9.23 20.92
C ILE A 252 1.48 -10.50 20.08
N SER A 253 2.59 -10.60 19.34
CA SER A 253 2.90 -11.79 18.51
C SER A 253 3.28 -13.02 19.33
N ARG A 254 3.67 -12.84 20.60
CA ARG A 254 4.28 -13.81 21.52
C ARG A 254 5.62 -14.35 21.00
N ALA A 255 6.54 -13.42 20.71
CA ALA A 255 7.89 -13.72 20.26
C ALA A 255 8.71 -14.51 21.30
N ARG A 256 9.59 -15.41 20.83
CA ARG A 256 10.45 -16.26 21.69
C ARG A 256 11.64 -15.48 22.24
N ARG A 257 12.24 -15.92 23.36
CA ARG A 257 13.42 -15.29 24.00
C ARG A 257 14.56 -14.93 23.02
N PRO A 258 14.96 -15.77 22.04
CA PRO A 258 16.01 -15.40 21.08
C PRO A 258 15.64 -14.25 20.12
N VAL A 259 14.35 -14.05 19.84
CA VAL A 259 13.86 -12.91 19.06
C VAL A 259 13.99 -11.62 19.88
N TRP A 260 13.61 -11.67 21.16
CA TRP A 260 13.80 -10.54 22.09
C TRP A 260 15.27 -10.19 22.30
N GLN A 261 16.16 -11.18 22.38
CA GLN A 261 17.61 -10.96 22.48
C GLN A 261 18.16 -10.30 21.21
N GLY A 262 17.86 -10.85 20.02
CA GLY A 262 18.33 -10.28 18.75
C GLY A 262 17.77 -8.87 18.48
N TRP A 263 16.49 -8.65 18.76
CA TRP A 263 15.88 -7.32 18.70
C TRP A 263 16.50 -6.36 19.72
N GLY A 264 16.70 -6.80 20.96
CA GLY A 264 17.25 -5.96 22.03
C GLY A 264 18.68 -5.51 21.76
N ILE A 265 19.54 -6.40 21.28
CA ILE A 265 20.92 -6.07 20.86
C ILE A 265 20.90 -5.06 19.71
N ALA A 266 20.07 -5.28 18.68
CA ALA A 266 19.98 -4.38 17.54
C ALA A 266 19.37 -3.01 17.91
N ALA A 267 18.39 -2.98 18.81
CA ALA A 267 17.80 -1.76 19.34
C ALA A 267 18.78 -0.97 20.20
N ALA A 268 19.54 -1.65 21.09
CA ALA A 268 20.57 -1.03 21.91
C ALA A 268 21.70 -0.42 21.04
N GLY A 269 22.19 -1.14 20.04
CA GLY A 269 23.17 -0.62 19.09
C GLY A 269 22.65 0.58 18.29
N ALA A 270 21.39 0.54 17.85
CA ALA A 270 20.77 1.66 17.13
C ALA A 270 20.58 2.90 18.02
N VAL A 271 20.21 2.72 19.29
CA VAL A 271 20.12 3.83 20.27
C VAL A 271 21.52 4.38 20.57
N ALA A 272 22.52 3.53 20.80
CA ALA A 272 23.90 3.94 21.07
C ALA A 272 24.49 4.81 19.95
N ALA A 273 24.21 4.47 18.68
CA ALA A 273 24.61 5.29 17.52
C ALA A 273 23.95 6.68 17.49
N VAL A 274 22.79 6.86 18.12
CA VAL A 274 21.99 8.10 18.13
C VAL A 274 22.27 8.96 19.38
N VAL A 275 22.76 8.37 20.48
CA VAL A 275 23.07 9.08 21.73
C VAL A 275 23.98 10.31 21.53
N PRO A 276 25.08 10.27 20.75
CA PRO A 276 25.92 11.45 20.51
C PRO A 276 25.15 12.61 19.88
N LEU A 277 24.30 12.31 18.88
CA LEU A 277 23.43 13.31 18.23
C LEU A 277 22.45 13.93 19.23
N VAL A 278 21.86 13.12 20.12
CA VAL A 278 20.96 13.61 21.18
C VAL A 278 21.70 14.52 22.17
N VAL A 279 22.93 14.19 22.56
CA VAL A 279 23.73 15.00 23.49
C VAL A 279 24.04 16.39 22.92
N VAL A 280 24.39 16.48 21.62
CA VAL A 280 24.59 17.77 20.95
C VAL A 280 23.25 18.51 20.79
N ALA A 281 22.23 17.85 20.25
CA ALA A 281 20.91 18.45 19.98
C ALA A 281 20.23 19.02 21.24
N ARG A 282 20.44 18.43 22.43
CA ARG A 282 19.88 18.95 23.68
C ARG A 282 20.40 20.35 24.03
N ARG A 283 21.65 20.68 23.67
CA ARG A 283 22.24 22.02 23.83
C ARG A 283 21.55 23.08 22.96
N GLN A 284 20.94 22.65 21.85
CA GLN A 284 20.29 23.49 20.85
C GLN A 284 18.76 23.62 21.07
N SER A 285 18.23 23.02 22.15
CA SER A 285 16.79 22.92 22.43
C SER A 285 16.04 24.26 22.57
N ALA A 286 16.74 25.39 22.73
CA ALA A 286 16.15 26.74 22.66
C ALA A 286 15.44 27.03 21.33
N GLN A 287 15.86 26.40 20.22
CA GLN A 287 15.21 26.50 18.90
C GLN A 287 13.76 25.98 18.90
N LEU A 288 13.35 25.24 19.94
CA LEU A 288 12.00 24.71 20.11
C LEU A 288 11.08 25.64 20.93
N ALA A 289 11.58 26.76 21.46
CA ALA A 289 10.85 27.62 22.40
C ALA A 289 9.58 28.29 21.84
N TRP A 290 9.39 28.29 20.52
CA TRP A 290 8.15 28.75 19.88
C TRP A 290 7.00 27.72 19.99
N MET A 291 7.31 26.44 20.21
CA MET A 291 6.29 25.39 20.33
C MET A 291 5.59 25.46 21.69
N ARG A 292 4.27 25.36 21.66
CA ARG A 292 3.41 25.29 22.86
C ARG A 292 3.18 23.84 23.27
N ARG A 293 2.81 23.61 24.54
CA ARG A 293 2.35 22.28 24.98
C ARG A 293 1.18 21.81 24.10
N PRO A 294 1.15 20.54 23.65
CA PRO A 294 0.09 20.05 22.77
C PRO A 294 -1.25 19.95 23.51
N THR A 295 -2.33 20.26 22.80
CA THR A 295 -3.71 20.03 23.26
C THR A 295 -4.24 18.72 22.68
N PRO A 296 -5.30 18.10 23.25
CA PRO A 296 -5.94 16.93 22.65
C PRO A 296 -6.38 17.14 21.18
N GLY A 297 -6.75 18.38 20.81
CA GLY A 297 -7.04 18.74 19.41
C GLY A 297 -5.85 18.57 18.46
N ARG A 298 -4.61 18.72 18.91
CA ARG A 298 -3.40 18.42 18.10
C ARG A 298 -3.20 16.92 17.89
N LEU A 299 -3.64 16.07 18.81
CA LEU A 299 -3.65 14.62 18.61
C LEU A 299 -4.75 14.21 17.62
N TRP A 300 -5.89 14.91 17.63
CA TRP A 300 -6.95 14.73 16.61
C TRP A 300 -6.52 15.21 15.22
N ALA A 301 -5.79 16.33 15.11
CA ALA A 301 -5.25 16.83 13.84
C ALA A 301 -4.37 15.78 13.12
N VAL A 302 -3.55 15.00 13.85
CA VAL A 302 -2.80 13.87 13.28
C VAL A 302 -3.74 12.80 12.70
N VAL A 303 -4.88 12.53 13.34
CA VAL A 303 -5.88 11.58 12.82
C VAL A 303 -6.54 12.12 11.55
N GLU A 304 -6.85 13.41 11.48
CA GLU A 304 -7.41 14.04 10.27
C GLU A 304 -6.40 14.06 9.12
N GLU A 305 -5.17 14.53 9.35
CA GLU A 305 -4.09 14.57 8.36
C GLU A 305 -3.78 13.18 7.78
N PHE A 306 -3.71 12.16 8.64
CA PHE A 306 -3.26 10.82 8.24
C PHE A 306 -4.40 9.87 7.82
N ALA A 307 -5.60 9.98 8.39
CA ALA A 307 -6.74 9.11 8.05
C ALA A 307 -7.71 9.73 7.04
N GLY A 308 -7.69 11.05 6.82
CA GLY A 308 -8.42 11.69 5.74
C GLY A 308 -8.76 13.16 6.01
N PRO A 309 -8.10 14.14 5.35
CA PRO A 309 -8.37 15.58 5.52
C PRO A 309 -9.74 16.04 4.96
N SER A 310 -10.68 15.12 4.73
CA SER A 310 -12.09 15.43 4.55
C SER A 310 -12.92 14.39 5.31
N ALA A 311 -14.01 14.83 5.95
CA ALA A 311 -14.82 14.00 6.85
C ALA A 311 -15.31 12.69 6.20
N LEU A 312 -15.59 12.69 4.89
CA LEU A 312 -15.96 11.50 4.13
C LEU A 312 -14.84 10.44 4.11
N VAL A 313 -13.60 10.85 3.80
CA VAL A 313 -12.46 9.93 3.70
C VAL A 313 -12.05 9.43 5.09
N LEU A 314 -12.08 10.31 6.09
CA LEU A 314 -11.89 9.95 7.50
C LEU A 314 -12.92 8.89 7.94
N ALA A 315 -14.21 9.13 7.72
CA ALA A 315 -15.27 8.20 8.09
C ALA A 315 -15.15 6.86 7.35
N VAL A 316 -14.78 6.86 6.06
CA VAL A 316 -14.53 5.64 5.28
C VAL A 316 -13.34 4.85 5.83
N ASN A 317 -12.20 5.52 6.12
CA ASN A 317 -11.04 4.83 6.68
C ASN A 317 -11.30 4.30 8.10
N LEU A 318 -11.96 5.07 8.97
CA LEU A 318 -12.36 4.62 10.31
C LEU A 318 -13.33 3.42 10.24
N LEU A 319 -14.28 3.40 9.30
CA LEU A 319 -15.16 2.26 9.06
C LEU A 319 -14.37 1.02 8.59
N LEU A 320 -13.43 1.19 7.66
CA LEU A 320 -12.61 0.08 7.14
C LEU A 320 -11.67 -0.48 8.22
N ILE A 321 -11.03 0.38 9.02
CA ILE A 321 -10.23 -0.01 10.19
C ILE A 321 -11.11 -0.76 11.21
N THR A 322 -12.30 -0.25 11.52
CA THR A 322 -13.26 -0.91 12.43
C THR A 322 -13.65 -2.30 11.92
N LEU A 323 -13.92 -2.45 10.62
CA LEU A 323 -14.20 -3.75 9.99
C LEU A 323 -12.98 -4.70 10.03
N ALA A 324 -11.75 -4.18 9.96
CA ALA A 324 -10.55 -4.98 10.16
C ALA A 324 -10.43 -5.47 11.62
N LEU A 325 -10.60 -4.57 12.59
CA LEU A 325 -10.41 -4.82 14.02
C LEU A 325 -11.51 -5.68 14.65
N ALA A 326 -12.80 -5.49 14.30
CA ALA A 326 -13.93 -6.09 15.02
C ALA A 326 -13.96 -7.63 15.08
N ARG A 327 -13.26 -8.33 14.18
CA ARG A 327 -13.10 -9.81 14.18
C ARG A 327 -11.78 -10.20 13.52
N PRO A 328 -10.59 -9.96 14.10
CA PRO A 328 -9.34 -9.80 13.34
C PRO A 328 -8.96 -11.10 12.60
N ARG A 329 -9.15 -11.10 11.26
CA ARG A 329 -8.80 -12.23 10.37
C ARG A 329 -7.30 -12.32 10.18
N TRP A 330 -6.67 -11.16 9.97
CA TRP A 330 -5.24 -11.02 9.73
C TRP A 330 -4.56 -10.53 11.02
N ARG A 331 -4.63 -11.34 12.10
CA ARG A 331 -4.14 -10.97 13.44
C ARG A 331 -2.70 -10.43 13.41
N SER A 332 -1.85 -11.01 12.57
CA SER A 332 -0.45 -10.62 12.40
C SER A 332 -0.29 -9.24 11.74
N LEU A 333 -1.21 -8.83 10.86
CA LEU A 333 -1.27 -7.47 10.32
C LEU A 333 -1.68 -6.49 11.42
N THR A 334 -2.74 -6.79 12.17
CA THR A 334 -3.18 -5.95 13.29
C THR A 334 -2.09 -5.79 14.36
N ALA A 335 -1.36 -6.87 14.67
CA ALA A 335 -0.27 -6.87 15.64
C ALA A 335 0.95 -6.01 15.25
N VAL A 336 1.09 -5.64 13.96
CA VAL A 336 2.15 -4.75 13.47
C VAL A 336 1.61 -3.34 13.25
N ALA A 337 0.50 -3.22 12.53
CA ALA A 337 -0.05 -1.94 12.09
C ALA A 337 -0.65 -1.11 13.23
N LEU A 338 -1.26 -1.74 14.24
CA LEU A 338 -1.87 -1.02 15.36
C LEU A 338 -0.81 -0.43 16.32
N PRO A 339 0.24 -1.17 16.75
CA PRO A 339 1.34 -0.55 17.49
C PRO A 339 2.03 0.58 16.71
N LEU A 340 2.24 0.41 15.39
CA LEU A 340 2.93 1.41 14.56
C LEU A 340 2.18 2.74 14.50
N ILE A 341 0.84 2.74 14.37
CA ILE A 341 0.05 3.98 14.33
C ILE A 341 -0.27 4.55 15.72
N CYS A 342 -0.37 3.72 16.77
CA CYS A 342 -0.78 4.21 18.10
C CYS A 342 0.39 4.56 19.03
N VAL A 343 1.48 3.78 19.06
CA VAL A 343 2.51 3.92 20.11
C VAL A 343 3.35 5.19 19.92
N PRO A 344 3.94 5.48 18.74
CA PRO A 344 4.80 6.66 18.60
C PRO A 344 4.07 8.01 18.80
N PRO A 345 2.83 8.24 18.31
CA PRO A 345 2.10 9.47 18.59
C PRO A 345 1.80 9.69 20.07
N VAL A 346 1.39 8.62 20.79
CA VAL A 346 1.10 8.70 22.24
C VAL A 346 2.37 8.98 23.04
N LEU A 347 3.50 8.34 22.70
CA LEU A 347 4.78 8.60 23.37
C LEU A 347 5.32 10.02 23.07
N LEU A 348 5.22 10.49 21.82
CA LEU A 348 5.63 11.85 21.47
C LEU A 348 4.74 12.90 22.16
N PHE A 349 3.43 12.65 22.25
CA PHE A 349 2.50 13.51 22.98
C PHE A 349 2.86 13.59 24.47
N ALA A 350 3.06 12.44 25.13
CA ALA A 350 3.44 12.38 26.54
C ALA A 350 4.79 13.06 26.83
N LEU A 351 5.78 12.90 25.94
CA LEU A 351 7.05 13.64 26.00
C LEU A 351 6.83 15.15 25.85
N ALA A 352 5.99 15.56 24.90
CA ALA A 352 5.74 16.94 24.57
C ALA A 352 4.93 17.73 25.62
N LEU A 353 4.19 17.06 26.52
CA LEU A 353 3.62 17.69 27.71
C LEU A 353 4.71 18.24 28.64
N HIS A 354 5.85 17.54 28.73
CA HIS A 354 7.00 17.92 29.57
C HIS A 354 7.96 18.89 28.87
N ARG A 355 8.23 18.66 27.58
CA ARG A 355 9.11 19.49 26.74
C ARG A 355 8.47 19.69 25.36
N PRO A 356 7.83 20.84 25.08
CA PRO A 356 7.12 21.08 23.82
C PRO A 356 7.92 20.72 22.57
N CYS A 357 7.53 19.63 21.93
CA CYS A 357 8.17 19.08 20.72
C CYS A 357 7.20 18.31 19.81
N PHE A 358 5.89 18.47 20.01
CA PHE A 358 4.87 17.80 19.21
C PHE A 358 4.61 18.57 17.92
N HIS A 359 4.83 17.92 16.78
CA HIS A 359 4.41 18.39 15.47
C HIS A 359 4.07 17.17 14.62
N GLU A 360 2.96 17.26 13.89
CA GLU A 360 2.32 16.18 13.15
C GLU A 360 3.28 15.54 12.13
N ARG A 361 4.07 16.36 11.43
CA ARG A 361 5.13 15.94 10.49
C ARG A 361 6.18 14.99 11.06
N TYR A 362 6.45 15.05 12.37
CA TYR A 362 7.40 14.15 13.04
C TYR A 362 6.87 12.71 13.15
N LEU A 363 5.58 12.50 12.89
CA LEU A 363 4.89 11.21 13.00
C LEU A 363 4.59 10.55 11.65
N LEU A 364 5.00 11.15 10.51
CA LEU A 364 4.70 10.61 9.17
C LEU A 364 5.09 9.13 9.01
N PHE A 365 6.15 8.69 9.67
CA PHE A 365 6.62 7.30 9.63
C PHE A 365 5.64 6.27 10.23
N THR A 366 4.62 6.73 10.95
CA THR A 366 3.55 5.91 11.56
C THR A 366 2.39 5.66 10.59
N LEU A 367 2.20 6.56 9.61
CA LEU A 367 1.14 6.54 8.60
C LEU A 367 0.91 5.16 7.95
N PRO A 368 1.94 4.36 7.58
CA PRO A 368 1.80 2.98 7.10
C PRO A 368 0.79 2.08 7.85
N GLY A 369 0.54 2.29 9.15
CA GLY A 369 -0.45 1.52 9.90
C GLY A 369 -1.89 1.68 9.39
N ILE A 370 -2.28 2.89 8.96
CA ILE A 370 -3.64 3.21 8.48
C ILE A 370 -4.00 2.44 7.19
N PRO A 371 -3.26 2.57 6.07
CA PRO A 371 -3.62 1.88 4.84
C PRO A 371 -3.47 0.36 4.95
N LEU A 372 -2.60 -0.16 5.83
CA LEU A 372 -2.58 -1.61 6.14
C LEU A 372 -3.89 -2.07 6.78
N LEU A 373 -4.39 -1.35 7.80
CA LEU A 373 -5.66 -1.68 8.47
C LEU A 373 -6.87 -1.43 7.58
N ALA A 374 -6.92 -0.31 6.85
CA ALA A 374 -7.99 0.00 5.90
C ALA A 374 -8.04 -1.01 4.73
N ALA A 375 -6.89 -1.42 4.18
CA ALA A 375 -6.79 -2.49 3.18
C ALA A 375 -7.31 -3.84 3.70
N ALA A 376 -7.02 -4.16 4.97
CA ALA A 376 -7.60 -5.33 5.63
C ALA A 376 -9.13 -5.20 5.78
N GLY A 377 -9.67 -3.99 5.96
CA GLY A 377 -11.10 -3.68 5.90
C GLY A 377 -11.72 -3.93 4.52
N VAL A 378 -11.14 -3.33 3.47
CA VAL A 378 -11.58 -3.50 2.06
C VAL A 378 -11.64 -4.98 1.69
N ASP A 379 -10.60 -5.73 2.06
CA ASP A 379 -10.50 -7.17 1.79
C ASP A 379 -11.65 -8.00 2.40
N ARG A 380 -12.26 -7.52 3.49
CA ARG A 380 -13.42 -8.15 4.15
C ARG A 380 -14.74 -7.71 3.54
N LEU A 381 -14.92 -6.42 3.28
CA LEU A 381 -16.11 -5.89 2.61
C LEU A 381 -16.33 -6.62 1.28
N VAL A 382 -15.26 -6.73 0.50
CA VAL A 382 -15.27 -7.42 -0.78
C VAL A 382 -15.52 -8.94 -0.65
N ALA A 383 -15.00 -9.59 0.40
CA ALA A 383 -15.32 -10.99 0.68
C ALA A 383 -16.81 -11.19 1.04
N ALA A 384 -17.40 -10.28 1.81
CA ALA A 384 -18.82 -10.32 2.21
C ALA A 384 -19.77 -10.04 1.03
N VAL A 385 -19.46 -9.05 0.20
CA VAL A 385 -20.20 -8.77 -1.04
C VAL A 385 -20.10 -9.97 -1.99
N GLY A 386 -18.90 -10.51 -2.18
CA GLY A 386 -18.66 -11.70 -3.00
C GLY A 386 -19.43 -12.94 -2.53
N SER A 387 -19.63 -13.13 -1.22
CA SER A 387 -20.44 -14.24 -0.69
C SER A 387 -21.94 -14.01 -0.88
N ARG A 388 -22.44 -12.78 -0.71
CA ARG A 388 -23.86 -12.44 -0.96
C ARG A 388 -24.24 -12.61 -2.43
N LEU A 389 -23.42 -12.09 -3.35
CA LEU A 389 -23.60 -12.26 -4.80
C LEU A 389 -23.52 -13.74 -5.22
N ALA A 390 -22.64 -14.53 -4.58
CA ALA A 390 -22.55 -15.97 -4.82
C ALA A 390 -23.86 -16.71 -4.51
N VAL A 391 -24.48 -16.45 -3.35
CA VAL A 391 -25.78 -17.04 -2.96
C VAL A 391 -26.87 -16.61 -3.95
N GLY A 392 -26.89 -15.33 -4.35
CA GLY A 392 -27.84 -14.83 -5.35
C GLY A 392 -27.69 -15.44 -6.75
N VAL A 393 -26.46 -15.77 -7.18
CA VAL A 393 -26.23 -16.48 -8.46
C VAL A 393 -26.58 -17.97 -8.34
N ALA A 394 -26.16 -18.64 -7.27
CA ALA A 394 -26.50 -20.05 -7.03
C ALA A 394 -28.03 -20.25 -6.94
N GLY A 395 -28.73 -19.41 -6.18
CA GLY A 395 -30.19 -19.44 -6.06
C GLY A 395 -30.96 -19.10 -7.35
N ARG A 396 -30.32 -18.45 -8.33
CA ARG A 396 -30.85 -18.27 -9.70
C ARG A 396 -30.56 -19.48 -10.59
N GLN A 397 -29.35 -20.05 -10.53
CA GLN A 397 -28.98 -21.25 -11.28
C GLN A 397 -29.78 -22.50 -10.85
N VAL A 398 -29.97 -22.72 -9.54
CA VAL A 398 -30.83 -23.80 -9.02
C VAL A 398 -32.26 -23.65 -9.53
N ARG A 399 -32.84 -22.44 -9.46
CA ARG A 399 -34.17 -22.16 -10.02
C ARG A 399 -34.25 -22.42 -11.53
N ALA A 400 -33.19 -22.12 -12.29
CA ALA A 400 -33.13 -22.42 -13.73
C ALA A 400 -33.05 -23.93 -14.02
N VAL A 401 -32.27 -24.70 -13.25
CA VAL A 401 -32.17 -26.17 -13.37
C VAL A 401 -33.49 -26.85 -13.00
N VAL A 402 -34.14 -26.41 -11.90
CA VAL A 402 -35.47 -26.90 -11.50
C VAL A 402 -36.50 -26.59 -12.59
N ARG A 403 -36.57 -25.35 -13.10
CA ARG A 403 -37.46 -24.99 -14.23
C ARG A 403 -37.20 -25.85 -15.48
N ARG A 404 -35.94 -26.17 -15.81
CA ARG A 404 -35.61 -27.09 -16.93
C ARG A 404 -36.09 -28.52 -16.67
N ARG A 405 -35.89 -29.07 -15.47
CA ARG A 405 -36.38 -30.43 -15.11
C ARG A 405 -37.92 -30.50 -15.09
N VAL A 406 -38.60 -29.51 -14.53
CA VAL A 406 -40.08 -29.43 -14.54
C VAL A 406 -40.61 -29.35 -15.98
N ARG A 407 -40.02 -28.51 -16.86
CA ARG A 407 -40.37 -28.46 -18.29
C ARG A 407 -40.02 -29.74 -19.09
N ALA A 408 -39.17 -30.61 -18.56
CA ALA A 408 -38.89 -31.92 -19.16
C ALA A 408 -39.89 -32.98 -18.67
N ALA A 409 -40.21 -32.99 -17.37
CA ALA A 409 -41.25 -33.84 -16.79
C ALA A 409 -42.63 -33.55 -17.40
N ALA A 410 -43.01 -32.27 -17.49
CA ALA A 410 -44.28 -31.85 -18.11
C ALA A 410 -44.39 -32.31 -19.57
N ARG A 411 -43.32 -32.17 -20.38
CA ARG A 411 -43.32 -32.66 -21.78
C ARG A 411 -43.42 -34.17 -21.89
N ARG A 412 -42.80 -34.94 -20.98
CA ARG A 412 -42.97 -36.40 -20.91
C ARG A 412 -44.38 -36.79 -20.51
N LEU A 413 -45.00 -36.07 -19.58
CA LEU A 413 -46.35 -36.36 -19.10
C LEU A 413 -47.40 -36.00 -20.15
N VAL A 414 -47.27 -34.85 -20.82
CA VAL A 414 -48.08 -34.50 -22.00
C VAL A 414 -47.89 -35.51 -23.12
N GLY A 415 -46.64 -35.91 -23.44
CA GLY A 415 -46.37 -36.94 -24.44
C GLY A 415 -46.99 -38.30 -24.10
N ALA A 416 -47.02 -38.69 -22.83
CA ALA A 416 -47.69 -39.91 -22.37
C ALA A 416 -49.22 -39.80 -22.42
N VAL A 417 -49.82 -38.64 -22.13
CA VAL A 417 -51.26 -38.41 -22.26
C VAL A 417 -51.67 -38.40 -23.73
N VAL A 418 -50.97 -37.64 -24.58
CA VAL A 418 -51.22 -37.60 -26.04
C VAL A 418 -51.00 -38.97 -26.67
N GLY A 419 -49.97 -39.73 -26.26
CA GLY A 419 -49.76 -41.11 -26.70
C GLY A 419 -50.90 -42.05 -26.32
N ARG A 420 -51.41 -41.97 -25.08
CA ARG A 420 -52.59 -42.75 -24.66
C ARG A 420 -53.86 -42.34 -25.40
N MET A 421 -54.07 -41.05 -25.63
CA MET A 421 -55.23 -40.58 -26.42
C MET A 421 -55.12 -41.00 -27.89
N ALA A 422 -53.93 -40.95 -28.48
CA ALA A 422 -53.69 -41.45 -29.84
C ALA A 422 -54.02 -42.95 -29.96
N VAL A 423 -53.62 -43.77 -28.98
CA VAL A 423 -53.99 -45.20 -28.91
C VAL A 423 -55.50 -45.38 -28.69
N ALA A 424 -56.12 -44.60 -27.80
CA ALA A 424 -57.56 -44.68 -27.51
C ALA A 424 -58.47 -44.19 -28.67
N VAL A 425 -57.94 -43.34 -29.56
CA VAL A 425 -58.61 -42.89 -30.80
C VAL A 425 -58.33 -43.87 -31.95
N ALA A 426 -57.10 -44.36 -32.10
CA ALA A 426 -56.75 -45.38 -33.10
C ALA A 426 -57.54 -46.67 -32.91
N GLY A 427 -57.88 -47.04 -31.67
CA GLY A 427 -58.77 -48.16 -31.38
C GLY A 427 -60.26 -47.92 -31.65
N ARG A 428 -60.68 -46.82 -32.30
CA ARG A 428 -62.11 -46.49 -32.48
C ARG A 428 -62.53 -45.85 -33.81
N GLN A 429 -61.68 -45.79 -34.84
CA GLN A 429 -62.12 -45.42 -36.20
C GLN A 429 -61.55 -46.33 -37.30
N VAL A 430 -62.39 -47.29 -37.71
CA VAL A 430 -62.32 -47.99 -39.00
C VAL A 430 -63.09 -47.15 -40.03
N ARG A 431 -62.47 -46.83 -41.19
CA ARG A 431 -63.05 -46.05 -42.33
C ARG A 431 -63.45 -44.60 -41.93
N THR A 432 -63.05 -43.51 -42.59
CA THR A 432 -62.85 -43.23 -44.03
C THR A 432 -61.82 -42.10 -44.27
N VAL A 433 -61.73 -41.63 -45.53
CA VAL A 433 -60.91 -40.55 -46.10
C VAL A 433 -60.92 -39.23 -45.28
N VAL A 434 -59.74 -38.75 -44.84
CA VAL A 434 -59.12 -37.41 -45.13
C VAL A 434 -57.65 -37.46 -44.66
N GLY A 435 -56.72 -37.87 -45.53
CA GLY A 435 -55.31 -38.11 -45.15
C GLY A 435 -54.35 -36.90 -45.22
N ARG A 436 -54.78 -35.75 -45.76
CA ARG A 436 -53.86 -34.68 -46.21
C ARG A 436 -53.89 -33.34 -45.45
N GLN A 437 -54.98 -32.92 -44.82
CA GLN A 437 -55.06 -31.56 -44.24
C GLN A 437 -54.48 -31.39 -42.82
N ILE A 438 -54.60 -32.39 -41.92
CA ILE A 438 -54.22 -32.23 -40.50
C ILE A 438 -52.71 -31.98 -40.30
N ARG A 439 -51.86 -32.41 -41.24
CA ARG A 439 -50.40 -32.21 -41.18
C ARG A 439 -49.96 -30.75 -41.33
N ALA A 440 -50.81 -29.85 -41.85
CA ALA A 440 -50.46 -28.44 -42.05
C ALA A 440 -50.61 -27.58 -40.78
N LEU A 441 -51.53 -27.91 -39.88
CA LEU A 441 -51.84 -27.08 -38.69
C LEU A 441 -50.95 -27.36 -37.47
N ALA A 442 -50.29 -28.52 -37.42
CA ALA A 442 -49.54 -28.96 -36.23
C ALA A 442 -48.26 -28.15 -35.91
N VAL A 443 -47.77 -27.32 -36.84
CA VAL A 443 -46.49 -26.59 -36.70
C VAL A 443 -46.69 -25.13 -36.24
N GLY A 444 -47.86 -24.53 -36.43
CA GLY A 444 -48.02 -23.06 -36.36
C GLY A 444 -48.16 -22.42 -34.97
N VAL A 445 -48.86 -23.05 -34.01
CA VAL A 445 -49.53 -22.31 -32.92
C VAL A 445 -48.93 -22.50 -31.52
N ALA A 446 -48.01 -23.44 -31.31
CA ALA A 446 -47.49 -23.81 -29.98
C ALA A 446 -46.56 -22.75 -29.30
N GLY A 447 -46.43 -21.54 -29.87
CA GLY A 447 -45.42 -20.56 -29.48
C GLY A 447 -45.80 -19.53 -28.40
N ARG A 448 -47.08 -19.11 -28.27
CA ARG A 448 -47.40 -17.84 -27.57
C ARG A 448 -48.51 -17.83 -26.48
N ARG A 449 -49.22 -18.94 -26.20
CA ARG A 449 -50.39 -18.93 -25.26
C ARG A 449 -50.25 -19.78 -23.99
N VAL A 450 -49.07 -19.80 -23.36
CA VAL A 450 -48.84 -20.48 -22.06
C VAL A 450 -48.59 -19.51 -20.89
N GLN A 451 -48.55 -18.20 -21.13
CA GLN A 451 -48.29 -17.20 -20.06
C GLN A 451 -49.56 -16.67 -19.36
N THR A 452 -50.75 -16.84 -19.93
CA THR A 452 -51.95 -16.08 -19.52
C THR A 452 -52.90 -16.77 -18.54
N VAL A 453 -52.73 -18.07 -18.26
CA VAL A 453 -53.63 -18.83 -17.36
C VAL A 453 -53.14 -18.88 -15.91
N ALA A 454 -51.82 -18.78 -15.68
CA ALA A 454 -51.21 -18.86 -14.36
C ALA A 454 -51.41 -17.62 -13.45
N ALA A 455 -52.26 -16.68 -13.85
CA ALA A 455 -52.47 -15.39 -13.20
C ALA A 455 -53.90 -15.19 -12.63
N ARG A 456 -54.78 -16.20 -12.70
CA ARG A 456 -56.22 -16.09 -12.31
C ARG A 456 -56.67 -16.96 -11.12
N LEU A 457 -55.74 -17.59 -10.39
CA LEU A 457 -56.06 -18.41 -9.20
C LEU A 457 -55.18 -18.04 -7.99
N LEU A 458 -55.38 -16.83 -7.48
CA LEU A 458 -54.85 -16.36 -6.20
C LEU A 458 -55.86 -15.40 -5.51
N PRO A 459 -56.58 -15.86 -4.47
CA PRO A 459 -57.13 -14.98 -3.44
C PRO A 459 -55.98 -14.41 -2.57
N ALA A 460 -56.21 -13.30 -1.87
CA ALA A 460 -55.16 -12.59 -1.14
C ALA A 460 -55.56 -12.25 0.32
N LYS A 461 -54.57 -12.36 1.23
CA LYS A 461 -54.67 -12.09 2.70
C LYS A 461 -55.61 -13.11 3.40
N VAL A 462 -55.62 -13.28 4.73
CA VAL A 462 -55.03 -12.58 5.89
C VAL A 462 -54.31 -13.61 6.80
N GLY A 463 -53.33 -13.20 7.63
CA GLY A 463 -52.87 -14.05 8.75
C GLY A 463 -51.43 -13.88 9.25
N ARG A 464 -51.29 -13.40 10.48
CA ARG A 464 -50.19 -13.63 11.44
C ARG A 464 -50.88 -14.06 12.76
N PRO A 465 -50.27 -14.78 13.74
CA PRO A 465 -48.84 -14.70 14.08
C PRO A 465 -48.16 -16.01 14.60
N ARG A 466 -46.92 -15.83 15.09
CA ARG A 466 -46.20 -16.66 16.10
C ARG A 466 -45.78 -18.09 15.69
N ALA A 467 -45.04 -18.75 16.59
CA ALA A 467 -43.95 -19.66 16.25
C ALA A 467 -44.10 -21.07 16.85
N ALA A 468 -43.67 -22.09 16.12
CA ALA A 468 -43.24 -23.38 16.70
C ALA A 468 -42.36 -24.20 15.72
N SER A 469 -41.38 -24.92 16.27
CA SER A 469 -40.68 -26.09 15.69
C SER A 469 -39.88 -25.96 14.38
N ARG A 470 -38.70 -26.61 14.36
CA ARG A 470 -37.94 -26.92 13.14
C ARG A 470 -38.18 -28.39 12.76
N ARG A 471 -38.83 -28.69 11.64
CA ARG A 471 -38.63 -29.96 10.90
C ARG A 471 -38.80 -29.72 9.39
N ARG A 472 -37.78 -30.02 8.60
CA ARG A 472 -37.84 -29.95 7.12
C ARG A 472 -38.37 -31.27 6.60
N VAL A 473 -39.55 -31.27 5.98
CA VAL A 473 -40.02 -32.40 5.17
C VAL A 473 -39.19 -32.43 3.89
N ALA A 474 -38.16 -33.29 3.87
CA ALA A 474 -37.41 -33.60 2.67
C ALA A 474 -38.14 -34.70 1.87
N LEU A 475 -39.22 -34.34 1.18
CA LEU A 475 -39.89 -35.25 0.24
C LEU A 475 -38.98 -35.49 -0.98
N GLY A 476 -38.15 -36.52 -0.84
CA GLY A 476 -37.24 -37.02 -1.85
C GLY A 476 -37.96 -37.68 -3.04
N ILE A 477 -37.16 -38.07 -4.04
CA ILE A 477 -37.61 -38.64 -5.31
C ILE A 477 -38.36 -39.98 -5.09
N ASP A 478 -38.11 -40.62 -3.95
CA ASP A 478 -38.59 -41.94 -3.50
C ASP A 478 -40.10 -41.95 -3.21
N GLY A 479 -40.71 -40.79 -2.95
CA GLY A 479 -42.17 -40.65 -2.88
C GLY A 479 -42.82 -40.77 -4.26
N LEU A 480 -42.20 -40.16 -5.28
CA LEU A 480 -42.70 -40.21 -6.66
C LEU A 480 -42.49 -41.61 -7.27
N ALA A 481 -41.40 -42.29 -6.92
CA ALA A 481 -41.14 -43.65 -7.37
C ALA A 481 -42.22 -44.65 -6.91
N ARG A 482 -42.60 -44.62 -5.61
CA ARG A 482 -43.63 -45.49 -5.05
C ARG A 482 -45.01 -45.23 -5.65
N ALA A 483 -45.37 -43.97 -5.88
CA ALA A 483 -46.65 -43.60 -6.52
C ALA A 483 -46.76 -44.05 -8.00
N VAL A 484 -45.64 -44.30 -8.68
CA VAL A 484 -45.60 -44.85 -10.05
C VAL A 484 -45.62 -46.39 -10.04
N ALA A 485 -44.93 -47.03 -9.10
CA ALA A 485 -44.94 -48.49 -8.95
C ALA A 485 -46.35 -49.04 -8.69
N ALA A 486 -47.16 -48.35 -7.87
CA ALA A 486 -48.53 -48.75 -7.53
C ALA A 486 -49.58 -48.54 -8.65
N ARG A 487 -49.17 -48.30 -9.90
CA ARG A 487 -50.07 -48.02 -11.04
C ARG A 487 -49.67 -48.71 -12.35
N LEU A 488 -48.97 -49.83 -12.28
CA LEU A 488 -48.72 -50.71 -13.43
C LEU A 488 -49.54 -52.01 -13.26
N PRO A 489 -50.31 -52.46 -14.27
CA PRO A 489 -51.06 -53.71 -14.19
C PRO A 489 -50.11 -54.91 -14.26
N ALA A 490 -50.43 -55.97 -13.52
CA ALA A 490 -49.71 -57.23 -13.60
C ALA A 490 -50.10 -57.97 -14.90
N VAL A 491 -49.10 -58.32 -15.71
CA VAL A 491 -49.26 -59.27 -16.82
C VAL A 491 -48.63 -60.58 -16.36
N GLY A 492 -49.48 -61.58 -16.11
CA GLY A 492 -49.02 -62.93 -15.80
C GLY A 492 -48.52 -63.65 -17.05
N VAL A 493 -47.46 -64.44 -16.91
CA VAL A 493 -47.01 -65.42 -17.90
C VAL A 493 -46.75 -66.73 -17.15
N GLY A 494 -47.28 -67.83 -17.67
CA GLY A 494 -47.22 -69.16 -17.04
C GLY A 494 -45.84 -69.81 -17.05
N ALA A 495 -45.74 -70.95 -16.38
CA ALA A 495 -44.51 -71.72 -16.24
C ALA A 495 -44.18 -72.56 -17.48
N LEU A 496 -42.87 -72.80 -17.70
CA LEU A 496 -42.31 -74.01 -18.34
C LEU A 496 -40.89 -74.24 -17.75
N PRO A 497 -40.47 -75.50 -17.50
CA PRO A 497 -39.17 -75.80 -16.90
C PRO A 497 -38.05 -75.95 -17.95
N GLY A 498 -36.78 -75.70 -17.55
CA GLY A 498 -35.61 -75.91 -18.43
C GLY A 498 -34.29 -75.43 -17.83
N ALA A 499 -33.48 -76.35 -17.31
CA ALA A 499 -32.26 -76.03 -16.57
C ALA A 499 -31.01 -75.87 -17.47
N ALA A 500 -30.91 -74.77 -18.25
CA ALA A 500 -29.74 -74.53 -19.12
C ALA A 500 -29.20 -73.07 -19.18
N ALA A 501 -29.84 -72.07 -18.54
CA ALA A 501 -29.48 -70.65 -18.72
C ALA A 501 -28.76 -69.96 -17.54
N ALA A 502 -28.54 -70.68 -16.43
CA ALA A 502 -28.20 -70.10 -15.13
C ALA A 502 -26.78 -69.47 -14.97
N PRO A 503 -25.72 -69.88 -15.72
CA PRO A 503 -24.40 -69.25 -15.61
C PRO A 503 -24.29 -67.95 -16.41
N LEU A 504 -24.66 -67.97 -17.70
CA LEU A 504 -24.44 -66.87 -18.64
C LEU A 504 -25.27 -65.63 -18.30
N ALA A 505 -26.53 -65.80 -17.86
CA ALA A 505 -27.35 -64.68 -17.41
C ALA A 505 -26.75 -63.96 -16.19
N ARG A 506 -26.11 -64.69 -15.26
CA ARG A 506 -25.45 -64.13 -14.08
C ARG A 506 -24.10 -63.47 -14.42
N ALA A 507 -23.35 -64.00 -15.39
CA ALA A 507 -22.16 -63.34 -15.92
C ALA A 507 -22.49 -62.03 -16.67
N ALA A 508 -23.51 -62.05 -17.53
CA ALA A 508 -23.93 -60.87 -18.30
C ALA A 508 -24.52 -59.76 -17.42
N THR A 509 -25.31 -60.11 -16.39
CA THR A 509 -25.81 -59.12 -15.41
C THR A 509 -24.70 -58.58 -14.51
N ARG A 510 -23.75 -59.39 -14.05
CA ARG A 510 -22.56 -58.90 -13.30
C ARG A 510 -21.68 -57.97 -14.15
N ARG A 511 -21.37 -58.32 -15.41
CA ARG A 511 -20.65 -57.40 -16.33
C ARG A 511 -21.43 -56.10 -16.60
N ARG A 512 -22.76 -56.16 -16.82
CA ARG A 512 -23.61 -54.97 -17.01
C ARG A 512 -23.77 -54.12 -15.73
N ALA A 513 -23.68 -54.73 -14.55
CA ALA A 513 -23.67 -54.02 -13.26
C ALA A 513 -22.32 -53.34 -13.01
N ALA A 514 -21.20 -54.04 -13.17
CA ALA A 514 -19.85 -53.46 -13.07
C ALA A 514 -19.67 -52.29 -14.06
N ALA A 515 -20.01 -52.50 -15.34
CA ALA A 515 -20.00 -51.47 -16.39
C ALA A 515 -21.12 -50.41 -16.26
N ARG A 516 -21.94 -50.46 -15.20
CA ARG A 516 -22.76 -49.33 -14.71
C ARG A 516 -22.06 -48.62 -13.55
N VAL A 517 -21.61 -49.35 -12.53
CA VAL A 517 -20.93 -48.79 -11.35
C VAL A 517 -19.70 -47.98 -11.74
N ASP A 518 -18.85 -48.52 -12.62
CA ASP A 518 -17.65 -47.83 -13.12
C ASP A 518 -18.01 -46.60 -13.98
N ARG A 519 -19.15 -46.66 -14.69
CA ARG A 519 -19.71 -45.54 -15.44
C ARG A 519 -20.22 -44.43 -14.52
N PHE A 520 -20.80 -44.78 -13.37
CA PHE A 520 -21.19 -43.81 -12.34
C PHE A 520 -19.97 -43.23 -11.62
N ALA A 521 -18.98 -44.05 -11.25
CA ALA A 521 -17.73 -43.58 -10.66
C ALA A 521 -16.96 -42.62 -11.61
N GLY A 522 -16.92 -42.92 -12.92
CA GLY A 522 -16.40 -42.03 -13.94
C GLY A 522 -17.19 -40.72 -14.05
N VAL A 523 -18.53 -40.78 -13.99
CA VAL A 523 -19.40 -39.60 -13.96
C VAL A 523 -19.19 -38.77 -12.71
N ASP A 524 -18.98 -39.36 -11.53
CA ASP A 524 -18.74 -38.64 -10.29
C ASP A 524 -17.34 -38.00 -10.25
N ARG A 525 -16.30 -38.65 -10.79
CA ARG A 525 -14.99 -38.02 -11.01
C ARG A 525 -15.11 -36.84 -11.98
N LEU A 526 -15.82 -36.99 -13.10
CA LEU A 526 -16.10 -35.90 -14.05
C LEU A 526 -16.94 -34.79 -13.41
N ALA A 527 -17.92 -35.11 -12.59
CA ALA A 527 -18.72 -34.13 -11.85
C ALA A 527 -17.86 -33.37 -10.83
N GLY A 528 -16.92 -34.04 -10.15
CA GLY A 528 -15.91 -33.42 -9.31
C GLY A 528 -15.02 -32.45 -10.08
N VAL A 529 -14.37 -32.90 -11.16
CA VAL A 529 -13.51 -32.06 -12.02
C VAL A 529 -14.28 -30.88 -12.64
N VAL A 530 -15.53 -31.09 -13.06
CA VAL A 530 -16.40 -30.00 -13.57
C VAL A 530 -16.85 -29.07 -12.45
N ALA A 531 -17.12 -29.58 -11.25
CA ALA A 531 -17.41 -28.76 -10.07
C ALA A 531 -16.20 -27.92 -9.67
N ASP A 532 -14.98 -28.46 -9.72
CA ASP A 532 -13.75 -27.73 -9.40
C ASP A 532 -13.34 -26.74 -10.48
N ARG A 533 -13.42 -27.08 -11.76
CA ARG A 533 -13.31 -26.09 -12.85
C ARG A 533 -14.36 -24.98 -12.70
N ARG A 534 -15.59 -25.29 -12.28
CA ARG A 534 -16.62 -24.27 -11.97
C ARG A 534 -16.29 -23.47 -10.71
N ARG A 535 -15.81 -24.08 -9.63
CA ARG A 535 -15.37 -23.39 -8.39
C ARG A 535 -14.21 -22.44 -8.70
N ALA A 536 -13.25 -22.86 -9.51
CA ALA A 536 -12.12 -22.06 -9.98
C ALA A 536 -12.56 -20.90 -10.90
N VAL A 537 -13.38 -21.14 -11.92
CA VAL A 537 -13.88 -20.08 -12.82
C VAL A 537 -14.75 -19.05 -12.08
N VAL A 538 -15.64 -19.51 -11.19
CA VAL A 538 -16.46 -18.62 -10.36
C VAL A 538 -15.58 -17.89 -9.33
N GLY A 539 -14.55 -18.52 -8.80
CA GLY A 539 -13.53 -17.89 -7.95
C GLY A 539 -12.76 -16.78 -8.68
N ARG A 540 -12.26 -17.05 -9.90
CA ARG A 540 -11.55 -16.08 -10.75
C ARG A 540 -12.48 -14.91 -11.13
N ARG A 541 -13.73 -15.16 -11.52
CA ARG A 541 -14.71 -14.09 -11.80
C ARG A 541 -15.03 -13.24 -10.55
N ARG A 542 -15.19 -13.86 -9.37
CA ARG A 542 -15.32 -13.12 -8.11
C ARG A 542 -14.08 -12.28 -7.83
N ALA A 543 -12.87 -12.82 -8.06
CA ALA A 543 -11.62 -12.10 -7.86
C ALA A 543 -11.46 -10.87 -8.77
N VAL A 544 -11.89 -10.96 -10.04
CA VAL A 544 -11.89 -9.81 -10.97
C VAL A 544 -12.86 -8.71 -10.52
N VAL A 545 -14.12 -9.04 -10.22
CA VAL A 545 -15.10 -8.07 -9.69
C VAL A 545 -14.63 -7.48 -8.35
N ALA A 546 -13.99 -8.30 -7.50
CA ALA A 546 -13.37 -7.93 -6.23
C ALA A 546 -12.11 -7.05 -6.35
N VAL A 547 -11.53 -6.91 -7.55
CA VAL A 547 -10.47 -5.95 -7.84
C VAL A 547 -11.06 -4.72 -8.49
N ALA A 548 -11.90 -4.87 -9.53
CA ALA A 548 -12.56 -3.74 -10.19
C ALA A 548 -13.32 -2.83 -9.21
N ALA A 549 -14.12 -3.39 -8.30
CA ALA A 549 -14.85 -2.61 -7.30
C ALA A 549 -13.94 -1.88 -6.28
N GLY A 550 -12.75 -2.44 -5.99
CA GLY A 550 -11.76 -1.79 -5.12
C GLY A 550 -10.96 -0.72 -5.83
N VAL A 551 -10.62 -0.92 -7.11
CA VAL A 551 -9.99 0.10 -7.97
C VAL A 551 -10.94 1.28 -8.15
N LEU A 552 -12.24 1.03 -8.38
CA LEU A 552 -13.26 2.08 -8.42
C LEU A 552 -13.37 2.81 -7.07
N ALA A 553 -13.41 2.10 -5.94
CA ALA A 553 -13.49 2.74 -4.63
C ALA A 553 -12.26 3.65 -4.32
N VAL A 554 -11.04 3.18 -4.61
CA VAL A 554 -9.83 4.00 -4.46
C VAL A 554 -9.81 5.15 -5.49
N GLY A 555 -10.26 4.92 -6.72
CA GLY A 555 -10.37 5.95 -7.76
C GLY A 555 -11.34 7.06 -7.37
N CYS A 556 -12.53 6.72 -6.84
CA CYS A 556 -13.49 7.71 -6.34
C CYS A 556 -12.94 8.48 -5.13
N ALA A 557 -12.24 7.81 -4.20
CA ALA A 557 -11.58 8.49 -3.09
C ALA A 557 -10.47 9.44 -3.56
N PHE A 558 -9.67 9.03 -4.55
CA PHE A 558 -8.65 9.87 -5.17
C PHE A 558 -9.25 11.07 -5.90
N VAL A 559 -10.31 10.88 -6.70
CA VAL A 559 -11.03 11.98 -7.38
C VAL A 559 -11.64 12.95 -6.37
N TRP A 560 -12.21 12.46 -5.27
CA TRP A 560 -12.71 13.30 -4.18
C TRP A 560 -11.60 14.12 -3.50
N GLN A 561 -10.39 13.55 -3.37
CA GLN A 561 -9.22 14.23 -2.82
C GLN A 561 -8.38 14.99 -3.88
N PHE A 562 -8.76 14.96 -5.16
CA PHE A 562 -7.98 15.56 -6.24
C PHE A 562 -7.77 17.08 -6.08
N PRO A 563 -8.73 17.88 -5.58
CA PRO A 563 -8.48 19.29 -5.25
C PRO A 563 -7.38 19.48 -4.20
N LEU A 564 -7.24 18.56 -3.23
CA LEU A 564 -6.16 18.62 -2.23
C LEU A 564 -4.81 18.29 -2.85
N HIS A 565 -4.75 17.27 -3.72
CA HIS A 565 -3.53 16.98 -4.49
C HIS A 565 -3.15 18.17 -5.40
N GLN A 566 -4.12 18.87 -6.01
CA GLN A 566 -3.89 20.10 -6.78
C GLN A 566 -3.35 21.24 -5.92
N LEU A 567 -3.95 21.51 -4.76
CA LEU A 567 -3.49 22.55 -3.82
C LEU A 567 -2.02 22.35 -3.44
N GLU A 568 -1.58 21.10 -3.22
CA GLU A 568 -0.18 20.77 -2.93
C GLU A 568 0.82 21.15 -4.04
N ARG A 569 0.39 21.47 -5.28
CA ARG A 569 1.27 22.00 -6.34
C ARG A 569 1.48 23.52 -6.25
N GLN A 570 0.66 24.24 -5.50
CA GLN A 570 0.70 25.70 -5.47
C GLN A 570 1.85 26.23 -4.60
N PRO A 571 2.41 27.42 -4.88
CA PRO A 571 3.44 28.04 -4.04
C PRO A 571 2.98 28.19 -2.57
N LEU A 572 1.75 28.66 -2.38
CA LEU A 572 1.10 28.86 -1.07
C LEU A 572 0.62 27.54 -0.40
N SER A 573 1.06 26.37 -0.88
CA SER A 573 0.84 25.09 -0.19
C SER A 573 1.74 24.92 1.04
N ARG A 574 2.72 25.80 1.24
CA ARG A 574 3.59 25.86 2.42
C ARG A 574 3.49 27.23 3.10
N GLN A 575 4.14 27.38 4.25
CA GLN A 575 3.97 28.56 5.12
C GLN A 575 4.46 29.89 4.52
N ASP A 576 5.39 29.83 3.55
CA ASP A 576 6.00 31.00 2.93
C ASP A 576 6.18 30.76 1.42
N ASP A 577 6.10 31.85 0.64
CA ASP A 577 6.57 31.90 -0.75
C ASP A 577 7.80 32.83 -0.83
N LEU A 578 9.00 32.27 -0.62
CA LEU A 578 10.23 33.06 -0.57
C LEU A 578 10.62 33.65 -1.93
N ALA A 579 10.23 33.00 -3.04
CA ALA A 579 10.47 33.49 -4.39
C ALA A 579 9.62 34.74 -4.70
N ALA A 580 8.32 34.71 -4.39
CA ALA A 580 7.43 35.86 -4.56
C ALA A 580 7.86 37.04 -3.66
N LEU A 581 8.25 36.77 -2.41
CA LEU A 581 8.79 37.80 -1.51
C LEU A 581 10.09 38.41 -2.06
N ALA A 582 11.05 37.61 -2.52
CA ALA A 582 12.29 38.12 -3.13
C ALA A 582 12.01 38.97 -4.37
N ALA A 583 11.09 38.53 -5.23
CA ALA A 583 10.69 39.27 -6.43
C ALA A 583 9.90 40.55 -6.11
N ALA A 584 9.12 40.59 -5.02
CA ALA A 584 8.41 41.78 -4.57
C ALA A 584 9.37 42.84 -4.01
N VAL A 585 10.24 42.45 -3.08
CA VAL A 585 11.27 43.33 -2.51
C VAL A 585 12.21 43.85 -3.61
N GLY A 586 12.71 42.96 -4.47
CA GLY A 586 13.66 43.30 -5.54
C GLY A 586 13.13 44.26 -6.60
N ARG A 587 11.79 44.39 -6.77
CA ARG A 587 11.16 45.40 -7.63
C ARG A 587 11.05 46.78 -6.99
N LEU A 588 11.16 46.87 -5.66
CA LEU A 588 10.99 48.09 -4.88
C LEU A 588 12.34 48.72 -4.49
N THR A 589 13.31 47.88 -4.14
CA THR A 589 14.68 48.27 -3.79
C THR A 589 15.55 48.56 -5.01
N ARG A 590 16.47 49.53 -4.93
CA ARG A 590 17.42 49.87 -6.01
C ARG A 590 18.84 49.33 -5.74
N PRO A 591 19.69 49.19 -6.77
CA PRO A 591 21.10 48.84 -6.60
C PRO A 591 21.82 49.81 -5.64
N GLY A 592 22.58 49.25 -4.70
CA GLY A 592 23.32 49.99 -3.68
C GLY A 592 22.49 50.51 -2.48
N GLU A 593 21.15 50.42 -2.51
CA GLU A 593 20.33 50.85 -1.37
C GLU A 593 20.58 49.96 -0.12
N PRO A 594 20.73 50.54 1.08
CA PRO A 594 20.87 49.77 2.31
C PRO A 594 19.61 48.96 2.64
N VAL A 595 19.80 47.69 2.96
CA VAL A 595 18.76 46.77 3.46
C VAL A 595 19.14 46.25 4.84
N LEU A 596 18.15 46.17 5.72
CA LEU A 596 18.25 45.58 7.05
C LEU A 596 17.21 44.45 7.17
N TYR A 597 17.62 43.27 7.60
CA TYR A 597 16.71 42.15 7.90
C TYR A 597 16.51 42.04 9.42
N ASP A 598 15.26 42.02 9.91
CA ASP A 598 14.97 41.99 11.35
C ASP A 598 13.82 41.03 11.72
N PRO A 599 14.06 39.95 12.49
CA PRO A 599 15.37 39.49 12.95
C PRO A 599 16.20 38.90 11.79
N PRO A 600 17.51 38.60 12.00
CA PRO A 600 18.41 38.07 10.96
C PRO A 600 17.89 36.89 10.13
N LYS A 601 16.93 36.12 10.66
CA LYS A 601 16.29 34.98 9.98
C LYS A 601 15.67 35.35 8.63
N GLU A 602 15.24 36.61 8.43
CA GLU A 602 14.59 37.03 7.18
C GLU A 602 15.55 37.08 5.98
N ARG A 603 16.87 37.01 6.21
CA ARG A 603 17.87 36.76 5.15
C ARG A 603 17.61 35.48 4.36
N ARG A 604 16.82 34.53 4.90
CA ARG A 604 16.34 33.34 4.17
C ARG A 604 15.78 33.66 2.78
N ILE A 605 15.15 34.83 2.61
CA ILE A 605 14.60 35.31 1.33
C ILE A 605 15.75 35.49 0.31
N ALA A 606 16.77 36.29 0.65
CA ALA A 606 17.92 36.56 -0.21
C ALA A 606 18.87 35.37 -0.36
N ILE A 607 18.99 34.51 0.65
CA ILE A 607 19.85 33.31 0.57
C ILE A 607 19.22 32.23 -0.31
N ALA A 608 17.89 32.08 -0.30
CA ALA A 608 17.17 31.18 -1.22
C ALA A 608 17.12 31.76 -2.64
N TYR A 609 16.77 33.04 -2.79
CA TYR A 609 16.60 33.72 -4.06
C TYR A 609 17.48 34.98 -4.15
N PRO A 610 18.79 34.83 -4.41
CA PRO A 610 19.72 35.96 -4.45
C PRO A 610 19.57 36.84 -5.68
N ARG A 611 19.05 36.32 -6.82
CA ARG A 611 18.99 37.07 -8.09
C ARG A 611 18.14 38.35 -8.01
N PRO A 612 16.90 38.34 -7.48
CA PRO A 612 16.13 39.58 -7.30
C PRO A 612 16.73 40.57 -6.30
N LEU A 613 17.62 40.10 -5.41
CA LEU A 613 18.17 40.87 -4.29
C LEU A 613 19.70 41.05 -4.39
N ALA A 614 20.25 40.96 -5.61
CA ALA A 614 21.68 41.13 -5.88
C ALA A 614 22.13 42.60 -5.96
N GLY A 615 21.20 43.53 -6.19
CA GLY A 615 21.48 44.97 -6.22
C GLY A 615 21.59 45.64 -4.85
N PRO A 616 20.64 45.43 -3.91
CA PRO A 616 20.64 46.09 -2.61
C PRO A 616 21.74 45.56 -1.68
N ARG A 617 22.18 46.37 -0.72
CA ARG A 617 23.27 46.05 0.20
C ARG A 617 22.77 45.75 1.60
N ASP A 618 22.89 44.50 2.06
CA ASP A 618 22.73 44.18 3.48
C ASP A 618 23.79 44.92 4.30
N ILE A 619 23.35 45.94 5.02
CA ILE A 619 24.24 46.85 5.74
C ILE A 619 24.49 46.39 7.19
N ALA A 620 23.59 45.55 7.72
CA ALA A 620 23.65 45.02 9.07
C ALA A 620 24.53 43.77 9.19
N LEU A 621 24.75 43.02 8.10
CA LEU A 621 25.59 41.82 8.13
C LEU A 621 27.04 42.15 8.50
N GLY A 622 27.55 41.51 9.55
CA GLY A 622 28.96 41.53 9.94
C GLY A 622 29.70 40.31 9.40
N THR A 623 29.30 39.13 9.86
CA THR A 623 29.95 37.85 9.49
C THR A 623 28.95 36.93 8.79
N PRO A 624 29.19 36.48 7.55
CA PRO A 624 28.31 35.57 6.81
C PRO A 624 28.01 34.26 7.56
N GLY A 625 26.85 33.64 7.27
CA GLY A 625 26.43 32.37 7.87
C GLY A 625 27.48 31.25 7.80
N PRO A 626 28.08 30.96 6.64
CA PRO A 626 29.11 29.93 6.49
C PRO A 626 30.40 30.21 7.28
N ALA A 627 30.75 31.47 7.53
CA ALA A 627 31.96 31.87 8.26
C ALA A 627 31.73 31.97 9.79
N SER A 628 30.51 32.31 10.21
CA SER A 628 30.11 32.39 11.62
C SER A 628 29.61 31.07 12.22
N GLY A 629 29.52 30.01 11.43
CA GLY A 629 28.88 28.75 11.85
C GLY A 629 27.38 28.91 12.14
N THR A 630 26.69 29.92 11.60
CA THR A 630 25.26 30.16 11.82
C THR A 630 24.44 29.94 10.54
N LEU A 631 23.10 29.85 10.64
CA LEU A 631 22.25 29.80 9.45
C LEU A 631 22.30 31.11 8.65
N TYR A 632 22.12 32.25 9.31
CA TYR A 632 21.79 33.54 8.66
C TYR A 632 22.86 34.63 8.83
N GLY A 633 24.03 34.31 9.39
CA GLY A 633 25.08 35.26 9.70
C GLY A 633 24.85 36.03 11.00
N VAL A 634 25.90 36.72 11.43
CA VAL A 634 25.95 37.55 12.64
C VAL A 634 26.00 39.02 12.22
N ASP A 635 25.19 39.85 12.86
CA ASP A 635 25.14 41.29 12.61
C ASP A 635 26.28 42.07 13.28
N VAL A 636 26.52 43.28 12.79
CA VAL A 636 27.28 44.29 13.52
C VAL A 636 26.43 44.95 14.63
N GLY A 637 27.09 45.43 15.68
CA GLY A 637 26.43 46.16 16.77
C GLY A 637 25.87 47.53 16.34
N PRO A 638 24.94 48.12 17.12
CA PRO A 638 24.20 49.33 16.72
C PRO A 638 25.07 50.53 16.34
N ALA A 639 26.19 50.75 17.01
CA ALA A 639 27.10 51.87 16.70
C ALA A 639 27.76 51.73 15.31
N GLU A 640 28.20 50.51 14.95
CA GLU A 640 28.76 50.21 13.63
C GLU A 640 27.67 50.26 12.54
N LEU A 641 26.45 49.82 12.85
CA LEU A 641 25.29 49.97 11.96
C LEU A 641 24.96 51.45 11.69
N LEU A 642 24.95 52.30 12.73
CA LEU A 642 24.77 53.75 12.61
C LEU A 642 25.90 54.43 11.82
N ARG A 643 27.14 53.95 11.95
CA ARG A 643 28.29 54.43 11.18
C ARG A 643 28.14 54.09 9.69
N ARG A 644 27.78 52.84 9.37
CA ARG A 644 27.54 52.39 7.99
C ARG A 644 26.37 53.12 7.33
N LEU A 645 25.29 53.38 8.07
CA LEU A 645 24.15 54.19 7.62
C LEU A 645 24.50 55.69 7.47
N GLY A 646 25.69 56.14 7.88
CA GLY A 646 26.09 57.54 7.93
C GLY A 646 25.83 58.33 6.64
N GLY A 647 26.16 57.77 5.48
CA GLY A 647 25.94 58.38 4.15
C GLY A 647 24.62 58.05 3.45
N ALA A 648 23.76 57.22 4.04
CA ALA A 648 22.56 56.71 3.37
C ALA A 648 21.41 57.74 3.30
N ARG A 649 20.90 58.03 2.09
CA ARG A 649 19.71 58.89 1.89
C ARG A 649 18.40 58.20 2.27
N SER A 650 18.34 56.89 2.10
CA SER A 650 17.25 56.01 2.52
C SER A 650 17.79 54.66 2.98
N ALA A 651 16.95 53.86 3.63
CA ALA A 651 17.21 52.48 4.00
C ALA A 651 15.90 51.68 3.99
N TRP A 652 15.99 50.39 3.69
CA TRP A 652 14.87 49.45 3.75
C TRP A 652 14.99 48.54 4.97
N LEU A 653 13.88 48.35 5.68
CA LEU A 653 13.74 47.37 6.75
C LEU A 653 12.80 46.25 6.30
N ILE A 654 13.30 45.02 6.32
CA ILE A 654 12.56 43.78 6.08
C ILE A 654 12.32 43.17 7.47
N ALA A 655 11.20 43.55 8.07
CA ALA A 655 10.79 43.11 9.40
C ALA A 655 9.91 41.85 9.32
N ALA A 656 10.07 40.90 10.24
CA ALA A 656 9.11 39.80 10.39
C ALA A 656 7.77 40.32 10.89
N ASP A 657 6.66 39.89 10.27
CA ASP A 657 5.32 40.32 10.69
C ASP A 657 4.78 39.45 11.84
N GLU A 658 5.48 39.49 12.97
CA GLU A 658 5.19 38.70 14.16
C GLU A 658 4.75 39.62 15.32
N PRO A 659 3.50 39.55 15.82
CA PRO A 659 2.93 40.46 16.84
C PRO A 659 3.62 40.50 18.22
N ARG A 660 4.77 39.85 18.38
CA ARG A 660 5.58 39.78 19.60
C ARG A 660 7.04 40.17 19.38
N VAL A 661 7.44 40.47 18.14
CA VAL A 661 8.77 40.94 17.79
C VAL A 661 8.66 42.42 17.46
N ARG A 662 9.04 43.28 18.41
CA ARG A 662 9.39 44.67 18.07
C ARG A 662 10.73 44.62 17.32
N PRO A 663 10.86 45.20 16.11
CA PRO A 663 12.13 45.22 15.40
C PRO A 663 13.17 45.99 16.23
N VAL A 664 14.32 45.35 16.49
CA VAL A 664 15.42 45.97 17.25
C VAL A 664 16.17 47.00 16.39
N LYS A 665 16.13 46.84 15.06
CA LYS A 665 16.76 47.71 14.07
C LYS A 665 15.90 48.91 13.68
N GLU A 666 14.58 48.85 13.88
CA GLU A 666 13.71 50.03 13.76
C GLU A 666 14.20 51.15 14.69
N ALA A 667 14.53 50.82 15.94
CA ALA A 667 15.10 51.75 16.92
C ALA A 667 16.45 52.39 16.49
N VAL A 668 17.14 51.82 15.50
CA VAL A 668 18.40 52.34 14.93
C VAL A 668 18.13 53.27 13.73
N LEU A 669 16.96 53.17 13.11
CA LEU A 669 16.50 54.04 12.02
C LEU A 669 15.75 55.27 12.56
N THR A 670 14.91 55.09 13.58
CA THR A 670 14.18 56.18 14.25
C THR A 670 15.12 57.26 14.76
N GLY A 671 14.82 58.52 14.45
CA GLY A 671 15.61 59.69 14.87
C GLY A 671 16.65 60.17 13.85
N ARG A 672 17.12 59.31 12.93
CA ARG A 672 17.90 59.73 11.74
C ARG A 672 17.11 59.61 10.44
N PHE A 673 16.12 58.72 10.42
CA PHE A 673 15.23 58.50 9.29
C PHE A 673 13.78 58.56 9.78
N ARG A 674 12.88 58.98 8.89
CA ARG A 674 11.43 58.89 9.04
C ARG A 674 10.90 57.77 8.16
N LEU A 675 9.90 57.04 8.64
CA LEU A 675 9.17 56.07 7.82
C LEU A 675 8.46 56.84 6.69
N ALA A 676 8.69 56.43 5.44
CA ALA A 676 8.01 56.97 4.27
C ALA A 676 6.77 56.16 3.92
N TYR A 677 6.85 54.82 4.00
CA TYR A 677 5.71 53.91 3.92
C TYR A 677 6.07 52.52 4.46
N SER A 678 5.05 51.73 4.82
CA SER A 678 5.14 50.32 5.15
C SER A 678 4.23 49.50 4.24
N LEU A 679 4.70 48.33 3.81
CA LEU A 679 3.95 47.37 2.99
C LEU A 679 3.91 46.02 3.71
N CYS A 680 2.73 45.58 4.11
CA CYS A 680 2.53 44.23 4.65
C CYS A 680 2.50 43.21 3.50
N LEU A 681 3.49 42.34 3.46
CA LEU A 681 3.59 41.19 2.55
C LEU A 681 3.39 39.89 3.37
N PRO A 682 3.11 38.72 2.74
CA PRO A 682 2.90 37.48 3.49
C PRO A 682 4.08 37.11 4.40
N GLY A 683 3.92 37.33 5.71
CA GLY A 683 4.90 37.02 6.76
C GLY A 683 5.97 38.09 7.05
N ILE A 684 6.03 39.19 6.30
CA ILE A 684 6.98 40.30 6.52
C ILE A 684 6.32 41.67 6.33
N ARG A 685 6.80 42.68 7.05
CA ARG A 685 6.59 44.08 6.69
C ARG A 685 7.84 44.61 6.00
N LEU A 686 7.63 45.26 4.86
CA LEU A 686 8.66 45.94 4.10
C LEU A 686 8.49 47.45 4.29
N GLU A 687 9.42 48.06 5.00
CA GLU A 687 9.34 49.43 5.48
C GLU A 687 10.45 50.28 4.84
N HIS A 688 10.08 51.37 4.17
CA HIS A 688 11.03 52.28 3.53
C HIS A 688 11.24 53.51 4.41
N TYR A 689 12.49 53.73 4.85
CA TYR A 689 12.89 54.83 5.71
C TYR A 689 13.71 55.84 4.90
N VAL A 690 13.34 57.12 4.94
CA VAL A 690 14.04 58.22 4.26
C VAL A 690 14.67 59.13 5.31
N ARG A 691 15.88 59.63 5.06
CA ARG A 691 16.60 60.49 6.00
C ARG A 691 15.75 61.70 6.39
N ALA A 692 15.69 62.00 7.69
CA ALA A 692 15.10 63.24 8.15
C ALA A 692 15.97 64.42 7.67
N GLY A 693 15.32 65.49 7.19
CA GLY A 693 16.04 66.75 6.96
C GLY A 693 16.52 67.36 8.29
N PRO A 694 17.31 68.44 8.25
CA PRO A 694 17.37 69.33 9.41
C PRO A 694 15.95 69.73 9.80
N ALA A 695 15.66 69.83 11.10
CA ALA A 695 14.42 70.42 11.56
C ALA A 695 14.41 71.90 11.14
N GLY A 696 13.34 72.31 10.45
CA GLY A 696 13.03 73.71 10.14
C GLY A 696 11.89 74.20 11.03
#